data_AF-A0A2M7P863-F1
#
_entry.id   AF-A0A2M7P863-F1
#
_cell.length_a   1.000
_cell.length_b   1.000
_cell.length_c   1.000
_cell.angle_alpha   90.00
_cell.angle_beta   90.00
_cell.angle_gamma   90.00
#
_symmetry.space_group_name_H-M   'P 1'
#
loop_
_entity.id
_entity.type
_entity.pdbx_description
1 polymer ?
#
loop_
_entity_poly.entity_id
_entity_poly.type
_entity_poly.pdbx_seq_one_letter_code
_entity_poly.pdbx_strand_id
1 'polypeptide(L)'
;AVASCTFTNVTFARTISATFSQLSYNITASAGANGNISPSGTVQVAHGGSQAFSITPATGYKVADVLVDGASVGAVSSYIFGNVTAARTISASFAPLTYTITASSGSNGTISPSGATQVNHGGSQAFSITPATGYKVADVLVDGASVGAVTSYTFTNVTAARTISATFSQLSYNITASAGANGSISPSGTVQVAHGGSKTFTITPSSNYKIAGVLVDGISVGPVTSYTFSNVTASRTISASFEASPFYTITATAGANGAINPSGTVQVSPGGSQSFSITPASGYKVADVLVDGSSVGAVTSYTFTNIASSRTISVSFTPSYYTISATAGSNGAISPSGTIQVSPGGSQSFSISPASGYKIADVLVDGASVGAVASYTFSNIAASRTISASFTAIGYTITSSAGANGSISPSGTVEVSHGGSKGFTITPSNGYKIADVLVDGQSVGAISSYTFNNVTASHSISVSFKALTFTITAGAGANGAISPSGTIQVNYGDSKAFTITPSTGYKVADVLVDGASVGAVTTYTFTNIAASRTISASFEASPFYTITATAGANGAITPSGTVQVSPGASQAFIISPANGYKIADVLVDGVSAGAVSAYTFSNVTKSGSISASFSALKYVIKSSARAAGTITPSGTVEVIQGASQTFKIKPKTGYQISNVLVDGVSIGAVSSYTFGSVLRNHMISAGFTRISTKKSRASLKDLYDFRDRKTLTSSLLLSGTGYDPGFGGWVDMLTPEGDMDRSAYLPWPEYIELSGEMRLATGDLDGDGKKEIVVGLGP
;
A
#
# COMPACT_ATOMS: atom_id res chain seq x y z
N ALA A 1 -198.03 -33.52 23.44
CA ALA A 1 -199.01 -32.57 23.99
C ALA A 1 -200.35 -32.78 23.31
N VAL A 2 -201.44 -32.88 24.07
CA VAL A 2 -202.77 -32.43 23.61
C VAL A 2 -202.92 -31.02 24.16
N ALA A 3 -203.09 -30.03 23.28
CA ALA A 3 -202.91 -28.61 23.56
C ALA A 3 -204.16 -27.88 24.07
N SER A 4 -205.26 -28.60 24.32
CA SER A 4 -206.42 -28.04 25.01
C SER A 4 -207.19 -29.14 25.74
N CYS A 5 -207.70 -28.81 26.92
CA CYS A 5 -208.63 -29.61 27.70
C CYS A 5 -209.81 -28.69 28.02
N THR A 6 -211.01 -29.05 27.54
CA THR A 6 -212.23 -28.25 27.71
C THR A 6 -213.22 -29.07 28.52
N PHE A 7 -213.86 -28.48 29.54
CA PHE A 7 -214.89 -29.14 30.36
C PHE A 7 -216.26 -28.52 30.09
N THR A 8 -217.30 -29.35 29.94
CA THR A 8 -218.72 -28.94 29.88
C THR A 8 -219.54 -29.70 30.91
N ASN A 9 -220.50 -29.02 31.55
CA ASN A 9 -221.30 -29.50 32.70
C ASN A 9 -220.47 -29.91 33.93
N VAL A 10 -219.77 -28.93 34.51
CA VAL A 10 -218.98 -29.10 35.74
C VAL A 10 -219.87 -28.87 36.97
N THR A 11 -220.04 -29.89 37.80
CA THR A 11 -220.79 -29.83 39.08
C THR A 11 -219.92 -30.01 40.33
N PHE A 12 -218.60 -30.25 40.17
CA PHE A 12 -217.58 -30.29 41.23
C PHE A 12 -216.22 -29.76 40.72
N ALA A 13 -215.33 -29.35 41.62
CA ALA A 13 -214.00 -28.82 41.28
C ALA A 13 -213.15 -29.80 40.46
N ARG A 14 -212.39 -29.28 39.48
CA ARG A 14 -211.41 -30.02 38.68
C ARG A 14 -210.06 -29.33 38.69
N THR A 15 -209.00 -30.13 38.65
CA THR A 15 -207.61 -29.66 38.60
C THR A 15 -206.92 -30.19 37.35
N ILE A 16 -206.13 -29.35 36.70
CA ILE A 16 -205.16 -29.74 35.66
C ILE A 16 -203.76 -29.49 36.23
N SER A 17 -202.87 -30.48 36.13
CA SER A 17 -201.45 -30.33 36.41
C SER A 17 -200.63 -30.71 35.18
N ALA A 18 -199.53 -29.99 34.96
CA ALA A 18 -198.52 -30.27 33.93
C ALA A 18 -197.11 -30.25 34.56
N THR A 19 -196.24 -31.15 34.10
CA THR A 19 -194.84 -31.28 34.55
C THR A 19 -193.91 -31.13 33.34
N PHE A 20 -192.82 -30.37 33.49
CA PHE A 20 -191.76 -30.21 32.48
C PHE A 20 -190.41 -30.70 33.01
N SER A 21 -189.56 -31.27 32.15
CA SER A 21 -188.17 -31.68 32.47
C SER A 21 -187.16 -31.05 31.51
N GLN A 22 -185.95 -30.80 32.01
CA GLN A 22 -184.84 -30.20 31.27
C GLN A 22 -184.14 -31.22 30.35
N LEU A 23 -183.71 -30.77 29.17
CA LEU A 23 -182.99 -31.58 28.17
C LEU A 23 -181.47 -31.63 28.46
N SER A 24 -180.83 -32.81 28.37
CA SER A 24 -179.38 -33.02 28.52
C SER A 24 -178.79 -33.94 27.43
N TYR A 25 -177.49 -33.83 27.17
CA TYR A 25 -176.73 -34.65 26.21
C TYR A 25 -175.52 -35.35 26.84
N ASN A 26 -175.13 -36.47 26.25
CA ASN A 26 -174.05 -37.34 26.74
C ASN A 26 -172.72 -36.99 26.05
N ILE A 27 -171.65 -36.81 26.82
CA ILE A 27 -170.27 -36.89 26.32
C ILE A 27 -169.65 -38.20 26.80
N THR A 28 -169.20 -39.06 25.90
CA THR A 28 -168.51 -40.31 26.27
C THR A 28 -167.00 -40.13 26.20
N ALA A 29 -166.35 -40.18 27.37
CA ALA A 29 -164.90 -40.04 27.52
C ALA A 29 -164.23 -41.38 27.84
N SER A 30 -163.17 -41.73 27.10
CA SER A 30 -162.37 -42.93 27.34
C SER A 30 -160.87 -42.65 27.28
N ALA A 31 -160.08 -43.47 27.98
CA ALA A 31 -158.63 -43.43 27.91
C ALA A 31 -158.13 -44.84 27.61
N GLY A 32 -157.17 -44.95 26.69
CA GLY A 32 -156.40 -46.17 26.47
C GLY A 32 -155.53 -46.50 27.68
N ALA A 33 -154.91 -47.67 27.65
CA ALA A 33 -154.00 -48.11 28.71
C ALA A 33 -152.84 -47.10 28.92
N ASN A 34 -152.33 -47.06 30.15
CA ASN A 34 -151.17 -46.24 30.56
C ASN A 34 -151.40 -44.72 30.61
N GLY A 35 -152.66 -44.33 30.82
CA GLY A 35 -153.02 -43.00 31.29
C GLY A 35 -154.52 -42.93 31.59
N ASN A 36 -155.02 -41.74 31.89
CA ASN A 36 -156.40 -41.52 32.29
C ASN A 36 -156.98 -40.25 31.66
N ILE A 37 -158.30 -40.23 31.48
CA ILE A 37 -159.08 -39.02 31.14
C ILE A 37 -160.09 -38.76 32.26
N SER A 38 -160.26 -37.51 32.70
CA SER A 38 -161.16 -37.16 33.81
C SER A 38 -162.00 -35.91 33.49
N PRO A 39 -163.34 -35.96 33.65
CA PRO A 39 -164.15 -37.13 34.02
C PRO A 39 -164.12 -38.24 32.94
N SER A 40 -164.29 -39.51 33.31
CA SER A 40 -164.36 -40.64 32.37
C SER A 40 -165.76 -41.22 32.26
N GLY A 41 -166.01 -42.03 31.22
CA GLY A 41 -167.30 -42.63 30.97
C GLY A 41 -168.29 -41.64 30.36
N THR A 42 -169.59 -41.87 30.59
CA THR A 42 -170.64 -40.98 30.06
C THR A 42 -170.91 -39.84 31.02
N VAL A 43 -170.68 -38.62 30.57
CA VAL A 43 -170.88 -37.37 31.31
C VAL A 43 -172.10 -36.66 30.75
N GLN A 44 -173.12 -36.43 31.59
CA GLN A 44 -174.32 -35.67 31.22
C GLN A 44 -174.06 -34.17 31.30
N VAL A 45 -174.33 -33.46 30.21
CA VAL A 45 -174.21 -32.00 30.14
C VAL A 45 -175.57 -31.42 29.74
N ALA A 46 -176.09 -30.46 30.49
CA ALA A 46 -177.35 -29.79 30.14
C ALA A 46 -177.25 -29.14 28.75
N HIS A 47 -178.36 -29.10 27.99
CA HIS A 47 -178.39 -28.49 26.67
C HIS A 47 -177.81 -27.06 26.70
N GLY A 48 -176.74 -26.83 25.93
CA GLY A 48 -176.03 -25.55 25.85
C GLY A 48 -174.92 -25.33 26.89
N GLY A 49 -174.68 -26.29 27.80
CA GLY A 49 -173.60 -26.25 28.78
C GLY A 49 -172.22 -26.62 28.21
N SER A 50 -171.18 -26.54 29.03
CA SER A 50 -169.79 -26.87 28.66
C SER A 50 -169.18 -27.87 29.63
N GLN A 51 -168.24 -28.72 29.17
CA GLN A 51 -167.54 -29.71 29.99
C GLN A 51 -166.06 -29.82 29.62
N ALA A 52 -165.20 -29.78 30.63
CA ALA A 52 -163.75 -29.94 30.50
C ALA A 52 -163.30 -31.37 30.83
N PHE A 53 -162.25 -31.83 30.16
CA PHE A 53 -161.57 -33.11 30.36
C PHE A 53 -160.07 -32.89 30.55
N SER A 54 -159.48 -33.56 31.53
CA SER A 54 -158.03 -33.62 31.75
C SER A 54 -157.50 -34.99 31.34
N ILE A 55 -156.42 -35.02 30.57
CA ILE A 55 -155.73 -36.22 30.09
C ILE A 55 -154.36 -36.30 30.77
N THR A 56 -154.16 -37.34 31.57
CA THR A 56 -152.92 -37.52 32.36
C THR A 56 -152.26 -38.86 31.98
N PRO A 57 -151.06 -38.86 31.39
CA PRO A 57 -150.30 -40.09 31.16
C PRO A 57 -149.78 -40.70 32.48
N ALA A 58 -149.65 -42.02 32.53
CA ALA A 58 -148.95 -42.70 33.62
C ALA A 58 -147.43 -42.47 33.53
N THR A 59 -146.71 -42.58 34.66
CA THR A 59 -145.26 -42.42 34.71
C THR A 59 -144.56 -43.34 33.69
N GLY A 60 -143.62 -42.78 32.92
CA GLY A 60 -142.92 -43.51 31.85
C GLY A 60 -143.66 -43.54 30.50
N TYR A 61 -144.82 -42.89 30.41
CA TYR A 61 -145.59 -42.72 29.19
C TYR A 61 -145.83 -41.23 28.91
N LYS A 62 -146.13 -40.91 27.66
CA LYS A 62 -146.61 -39.59 27.21
C LYS A 62 -147.97 -39.73 26.55
N VAL A 63 -148.76 -38.67 26.52
CA VAL A 63 -149.95 -38.62 25.66
C VAL A 63 -149.48 -38.85 24.22
N ALA A 64 -149.99 -39.90 23.59
CA ALA A 64 -149.71 -40.18 22.18
C ALA A 64 -150.63 -39.34 21.31
N ASP A 65 -151.93 -39.32 21.63
CA ASP A 65 -152.93 -38.49 20.95
C ASP A 65 -154.23 -38.39 21.76
N VAL A 66 -155.04 -37.38 21.48
CA VAL A 66 -156.42 -37.25 21.96
C VAL A 66 -157.33 -37.05 20.76
N LEU A 67 -158.39 -37.86 20.64
CA LEU A 67 -159.40 -37.80 19.60
C LEU A 67 -160.69 -37.21 20.16
N VAL A 68 -161.32 -36.28 19.46
CA VAL A 68 -162.62 -35.69 19.78
C VAL A 68 -163.56 -35.91 18.60
N ASP A 69 -164.72 -36.54 18.84
CA ASP A 69 -165.66 -36.98 17.82
C ASP A 69 -164.98 -37.77 16.68
N GLY A 70 -163.92 -38.51 17.01
CA GLY A 70 -163.11 -39.30 16.07
C GLY A 70 -161.97 -38.55 15.37
N ALA A 71 -161.84 -37.23 15.56
CA ALA A 71 -160.76 -36.43 14.97
C ALA A 71 -159.66 -36.11 15.98
N SER A 72 -158.39 -36.23 15.57
CA SER A 72 -157.25 -35.90 16.42
C SER A 72 -157.17 -34.42 16.73
N VAL A 73 -156.94 -34.11 18.00
CA VAL A 73 -156.58 -32.78 18.49
C VAL A 73 -155.13 -32.72 18.98
N GLY A 74 -154.36 -33.78 18.69
CA GLY A 74 -152.97 -33.93 19.10
C GLY A 74 -152.82 -34.43 20.55
N ALA A 75 -151.55 -34.60 20.96
CA ALA A 75 -151.17 -35.00 22.30
C ALA A 75 -151.38 -33.87 23.33
N VAL A 76 -152.64 -33.54 23.60
CA VAL A 76 -153.02 -32.51 24.57
C VAL A 76 -153.30 -33.13 25.94
N SER A 77 -153.00 -32.38 27.00
CA SER A 77 -153.27 -32.79 28.39
C SER A 77 -154.65 -32.37 28.88
N SER A 78 -155.42 -31.63 28.10
CA SER A 78 -156.81 -31.26 28.42
C SER A 78 -157.59 -30.88 27.18
N TYR A 79 -158.91 -30.99 27.24
CA TYR A 79 -159.83 -30.57 26.18
C TYR A 79 -161.17 -30.11 26.76
N ILE A 80 -161.82 -29.10 26.16
CA ILE A 80 -163.10 -28.56 26.63
C ILE A 80 -164.13 -28.60 25.51
N PHE A 81 -165.28 -29.24 25.76
CA PHE A 81 -166.47 -29.09 24.93
C PHE A 81 -167.26 -27.86 25.37
N GLY A 82 -167.42 -26.87 24.49
CA GLY A 82 -168.28 -25.71 24.70
C GLY A 82 -169.65 -25.88 24.04
N ASN A 83 -170.71 -25.36 24.67
CA ASN A 83 -172.08 -25.29 24.12
C ASN A 83 -172.59 -26.63 23.54
N VAL A 84 -172.76 -27.62 24.40
CA VAL A 84 -173.13 -28.98 24.03
C VAL A 84 -174.61 -29.04 23.65
N THR A 85 -174.88 -29.19 22.35
CA THR A 85 -176.24 -29.30 21.77
C THR A 85 -176.53 -30.68 21.15
N ALA A 86 -175.59 -31.61 21.25
CA ALA A 86 -175.71 -33.00 20.81
C ALA A 86 -174.74 -33.88 21.60
N ALA A 87 -174.90 -35.20 21.53
CA ALA A 87 -173.94 -36.14 22.11
C ALA A 87 -172.56 -36.04 21.44
N ARG A 88 -171.48 -36.25 22.21
CA ARG A 88 -170.08 -36.10 21.78
C ARG A 88 -169.19 -37.23 22.32
N THR A 89 -168.00 -37.43 21.75
CA THR A 89 -167.00 -38.39 22.27
C THR A 89 -165.61 -37.80 22.38
N ILE A 90 -164.83 -38.26 23.38
CA ILE A 90 -163.40 -37.94 23.52
C ILE A 90 -162.62 -39.18 23.94
N SER A 91 -161.50 -39.48 23.29
CA SER A 91 -160.65 -40.62 23.66
C SER A 91 -159.16 -40.26 23.65
N ALA A 92 -158.42 -40.65 24.69
CA ALA A 92 -156.97 -40.42 24.79
C ALA A 92 -156.17 -41.73 24.60
N SER A 93 -155.00 -41.65 23.99
CA SER A 93 -154.05 -42.76 23.84
C SER A 93 -152.66 -42.35 24.33
N PHE A 94 -151.83 -43.34 24.72
CA PHE A 94 -150.53 -43.11 25.37
C PHE A 94 -149.43 -43.99 24.78
N ALA A 95 -148.20 -43.48 24.71
CA ALA A 95 -147.02 -44.19 24.20
C ALA A 95 -145.86 -44.15 25.20
N PRO A 96 -144.98 -45.18 25.24
CA PRO A 96 -143.81 -45.18 26.11
C PRO A 96 -142.88 -43.99 25.86
N LEU A 97 -142.26 -43.50 26.93
CA LEU A 97 -141.16 -42.53 26.87
C LEU A 97 -139.84 -43.29 26.77
N THR A 98 -138.98 -42.94 25.79
CA THR A 98 -137.67 -43.57 25.57
C THR A 98 -136.55 -42.53 25.61
N TYR A 99 -135.34 -42.97 25.99
CA TYR A 99 -134.12 -42.17 26.01
C TYR A 99 -133.02 -42.83 25.16
N THR A 100 -132.22 -41.99 24.51
CA THR A 100 -131.10 -42.43 23.66
C THR A 100 -129.82 -42.59 24.47
N ILE A 101 -129.13 -43.72 24.33
CA ILE A 101 -127.74 -43.90 24.73
C ILE A 101 -126.86 -43.93 23.47
N THR A 102 -125.88 -43.05 23.36
CA THR A 102 -124.95 -43.01 22.22
C THR A 102 -123.62 -43.64 22.59
N ALA A 103 -123.29 -44.75 21.92
CA ALA A 103 -122.04 -45.48 22.09
C ALA A 103 -121.06 -45.28 20.93
N SER A 104 -119.80 -45.01 21.23
CA SER A 104 -118.73 -44.90 20.22
C SER A 104 -117.46 -45.63 20.64
N SER A 105 -116.65 -46.07 19.69
CA SER A 105 -115.33 -46.65 19.96
C SER A 105 -114.28 -45.98 19.08
N GLY A 106 -113.11 -45.67 19.65
CA GLY A 106 -111.93 -45.30 18.87
C GLY A 106 -111.42 -46.45 18.01
N SER A 107 -110.39 -46.19 17.21
CA SER A 107 -109.71 -47.21 16.40
C SER A 107 -109.12 -48.33 17.28
N ASN A 108 -108.99 -49.53 16.72
CA ASN A 108 -108.35 -50.71 17.33
C ASN A 108 -109.16 -51.40 18.46
N GLY A 109 -110.47 -51.24 18.41
CA GLY A 109 -111.42 -52.06 19.15
C GLY A 109 -112.85 -51.66 18.81
N THR A 110 -113.82 -52.26 19.50
CA THR A 110 -115.25 -52.08 19.23
C THR A 110 -116.03 -51.92 20.53
N ILE A 111 -117.17 -51.24 20.46
CA ILE A 111 -118.21 -51.23 21.48
C ILE A 111 -119.51 -51.76 20.87
N SER A 112 -120.25 -52.62 21.59
CA SER A 112 -121.50 -53.23 21.10
C SER A 112 -122.59 -53.21 22.16
N PRO A 113 -123.81 -52.70 21.86
CA PRO A 113 -124.19 -52.06 20.60
C PRO A 113 -123.45 -50.73 20.35
N SER A 114 -123.21 -50.36 19.10
CA SER A 114 -122.61 -49.06 18.73
C SER A 114 -123.67 -48.08 18.21
N GLY A 115 -123.37 -46.79 18.24
CA GLY A 115 -124.29 -45.74 17.82
C GLY A 115 -125.42 -45.51 18.83
N ALA A 116 -126.57 -45.03 18.35
CA ALA A 116 -127.72 -44.68 19.17
C ALA A 116 -128.58 -45.90 19.51
N THR A 117 -128.75 -46.19 20.81
CA THR A 117 -129.64 -47.25 21.33
C THR A 117 -130.79 -46.61 22.11
N GLN A 118 -132.04 -46.93 21.77
CA GLN A 118 -133.23 -46.46 22.50
C GLN A 118 -133.52 -47.37 23.70
N VAL A 119 -133.72 -46.78 24.87
CA VAL A 119 -134.05 -47.48 26.11
C VAL A 119 -135.32 -46.88 26.70
N ASN A 120 -136.29 -47.71 27.08
CA ASN A 120 -137.51 -47.25 27.75
C ASN A 120 -137.16 -46.52 29.07
N HIS A 121 -137.97 -45.54 29.47
CA HIS A 121 -137.80 -44.82 30.73
C HIS A 121 -137.68 -45.79 31.91
N GLY A 122 -136.58 -45.71 32.66
CA GLY A 122 -136.26 -46.60 33.79
C GLY A 122 -135.66 -47.95 33.40
N GLY A 123 -135.46 -48.22 32.12
CA GLY A 123 -134.82 -49.44 31.61
C GLY A 123 -133.30 -49.46 31.80
N SER A 124 -132.68 -50.58 31.44
CA SER A 124 -131.23 -50.80 31.53
C SER A 124 -130.67 -51.25 30.18
N GLN A 125 -129.42 -50.90 29.88
CA GLN A 125 -128.72 -51.31 28.66
C GLN A 125 -127.26 -51.63 28.94
N ALA A 126 -126.82 -52.82 28.52
CA ALA A 126 -125.43 -53.27 28.63
C ALA A 126 -124.65 -53.02 27.33
N PHE A 127 -123.36 -52.75 27.47
CA PHE A 127 -122.37 -52.57 26.41
C PHE A 127 -121.18 -53.48 26.64
N SER A 128 -120.70 -54.14 25.59
CA SER A 128 -119.45 -54.91 25.56
C SER A 128 -118.38 -54.14 24.80
N ILE A 129 -117.19 -54.01 25.37
CA ILE A 129 -116.02 -53.32 24.81
C ILE A 129 -114.95 -54.37 24.51
N THR A 130 -114.66 -54.59 23.24
CA THR A 130 -113.72 -55.62 22.78
C THR A 130 -112.53 -54.97 22.05
N PRO A 131 -111.30 -55.00 22.62
CA PRO A 131 -110.09 -54.59 21.93
C PRO A 131 -109.77 -55.48 20.73
N ALA A 132 -109.13 -54.93 19.70
CA ALA A 132 -108.53 -55.71 18.62
C ALA A 132 -107.26 -56.44 19.11
N THR A 133 -106.86 -57.52 18.42
CA THR A 133 -105.63 -58.26 18.72
C THR A 133 -104.40 -57.34 18.77
N GLY A 134 -103.59 -57.45 19.81
CA GLY A 134 -102.42 -56.60 20.04
C GLY A 134 -102.72 -55.26 20.69
N TYR A 135 -103.98 -55.00 21.07
CA TYR A 135 -104.42 -53.81 21.79
C TYR A 135 -105.13 -54.19 23.10
N LYS A 136 -105.17 -53.26 24.03
CA LYS A 136 -105.97 -53.31 25.26
C LYS A 136 -106.92 -52.12 25.32
N VAL A 137 -108.00 -52.22 26.09
CA VAL A 137 -108.81 -51.04 26.44
C VAL A 137 -107.87 -50.06 27.16
N ALA A 138 -107.77 -48.84 26.64
CA ALA A 138 -107.04 -47.76 27.29
C ALA A 138 -107.95 -47.13 28.36
N ASP A 139 -109.18 -46.79 27.96
CA ASP A 139 -110.19 -46.23 28.86
C ASP A 139 -111.60 -46.35 28.27
N VAL A 140 -112.62 -46.32 29.12
CA VAL A 140 -114.02 -46.13 28.75
C VAL A 140 -114.55 -44.91 29.47
N LEU A 141 -115.12 -43.96 28.73
CA LEU A 141 -115.78 -42.78 29.28
C LEU A 141 -117.29 -42.97 29.25
N VAL A 142 -117.97 -42.64 30.34
CA VAL A 142 -119.43 -42.60 30.46
C VAL A 142 -119.83 -41.18 30.82
N ASP A 143 -120.63 -40.54 29.96
CA ASP A 143 -120.98 -39.11 30.08
C ASP A 143 -119.76 -38.19 30.26
N GLY A 144 -118.67 -38.53 29.58
CA GLY A 144 -117.40 -37.80 29.63
C GLY A 144 -116.50 -38.16 30.83
N ALA A 145 -116.96 -38.96 31.80
CA ALA A 145 -116.18 -39.39 32.95
C ALA A 145 -115.59 -40.79 32.74
N SER A 146 -114.30 -40.97 33.07
CA SER A 146 -113.64 -42.27 32.98
C SER A 146 -114.21 -43.27 33.99
N VAL A 147 -114.47 -44.48 33.51
CA VAL A 147 -114.77 -45.66 34.34
C VAL A 147 -113.65 -46.70 34.27
N GLY A 148 -112.49 -46.30 33.72
CA GLY A 148 -111.31 -47.13 33.56
C GLY A 148 -111.37 -48.08 32.36
N ALA A 149 -110.32 -48.88 32.23
CA ALA A 149 -110.15 -49.87 31.16
C ALA A 149 -111.04 -51.11 31.34
N VAL A 150 -112.36 -50.92 31.37
CA VAL A 150 -113.34 -51.99 31.49
C VAL A 150 -113.72 -52.57 30.13
N THR A 151 -114.03 -53.87 30.10
CA THR A 151 -114.48 -54.57 28.88
C THR A 151 -116.00 -54.67 28.77
N SER A 152 -116.73 -54.17 29.77
CA SER A 152 -118.20 -54.05 29.72
C SER A 152 -118.68 -52.93 30.62
N TYR A 153 -119.84 -52.36 30.29
CA TYR A 153 -120.50 -51.35 31.11
C TYR A 153 -122.02 -51.42 30.93
N THR A 154 -122.77 -51.31 32.02
CA THR A 154 -124.25 -51.37 31.99
C THR A 154 -124.85 -50.11 32.57
N PHE A 155 -125.60 -49.37 31.76
CA PHE A 155 -126.50 -48.34 32.26
C PHE A 155 -127.72 -49.01 32.90
N THR A 156 -128.08 -48.58 34.11
CA THR A 156 -129.30 -49.00 34.79
C THR A 156 -130.19 -47.80 35.07
N ASN A 157 -131.51 -48.03 35.11
CA ASN A 157 -132.51 -46.98 35.40
C ASN A 157 -132.34 -45.70 34.57
N VAL A 158 -132.39 -45.84 33.24
CA VAL A 158 -132.14 -44.76 32.30
C VAL A 158 -133.33 -43.79 32.29
N THR A 159 -133.13 -42.58 32.82
CA THR A 159 -134.13 -41.52 32.94
C THR A 159 -133.79 -40.25 32.16
N ALA A 160 -132.66 -40.26 31.43
CA ALA A 160 -132.22 -39.20 30.52
C ALA A 160 -131.32 -39.81 29.43
N ALA A 161 -131.01 -39.05 28.39
CA ALA A 161 -130.04 -39.48 27.38
C ALA A 161 -128.64 -39.63 28.00
N ARG A 162 -127.85 -40.59 27.50
CA ARG A 162 -126.52 -40.95 28.03
C ARG A 162 -125.51 -41.16 26.90
N THR A 163 -124.22 -41.14 27.21
CA THR A 163 -123.13 -41.42 26.26
C THR A 163 -122.09 -42.39 26.84
N ILE A 164 -121.49 -43.22 25.99
CA ILE A 164 -120.37 -44.10 26.34
C ILE A 164 -119.35 -44.15 25.21
N SER A 165 -118.06 -43.97 25.50
CA SER A 165 -117.00 -44.04 24.50
C SER A 165 -115.79 -44.84 24.95
N ALA A 166 -115.34 -45.81 24.16
CA ALA A 166 -114.15 -46.61 24.46
C ALA A 166 -112.93 -46.18 23.63
N THR A 167 -111.74 -46.22 24.24
CA THR A 167 -110.45 -45.98 23.58
C THR A 167 -109.49 -47.15 23.81
N PHE A 168 -108.52 -47.34 22.91
CA PHE A 168 -107.63 -48.50 22.92
C PHE A 168 -106.16 -48.08 22.80
N SER A 169 -105.25 -48.86 23.39
CA SER A 169 -103.79 -48.65 23.34
C SER A 169 -103.09 -49.95 22.95
N GLN A 170 -101.99 -49.85 22.19
CA GLN A 170 -101.25 -51.03 21.72
C GLN A 170 -100.48 -51.69 22.87
N LEU A 171 -100.38 -53.02 22.86
CA LEU A 171 -99.51 -53.79 23.76
C LEU A 171 -98.03 -53.60 23.36
N SER A 172 -97.13 -53.61 24.33
CA SER A 172 -95.68 -53.61 24.13
C SER A 172 -95.01 -54.69 24.98
N TYR A 173 -93.86 -55.18 24.50
CA TYR A 173 -93.07 -56.22 25.14
C TYR A 173 -91.62 -55.77 25.32
N ASN A 174 -90.98 -56.31 26.34
CA ASN A 174 -89.61 -55.96 26.72
C ASN A 174 -88.64 -56.95 26.10
N ILE A 175 -87.61 -56.47 25.41
CA ILE A 175 -86.42 -57.26 25.09
C ILE A 175 -85.27 -56.77 25.97
N THR A 176 -84.76 -57.64 26.84
CA THR A 176 -83.62 -57.29 27.70
C THR A 176 -82.32 -57.76 27.05
N ALA A 177 -81.47 -56.80 26.67
CA ALA A 177 -80.19 -57.03 26.01
C ALA A 177 -79.00 -56.75 26.95
N SER A 178 -78.07 -57.71 27.05
CA SER A 178 -76.85 -57.57 27.84
C SER A 178 -75.60 -58.03 27.07
N ALA A 179 -74.44 -57.52 27.47
CA ALA A 179 -73.14 -57.90 26.94
C ALA A 179 -72.18 -58.14 28.11
N GLY A 180 -71.41 -59.21 28.05
CA GLY A 180 -70.28 -59.45 28.96
C GLY A 180 -69.15 -58.46 28.73
N ALA A 181 -68.10 -58.54 29.56
CA ALA A 181 -66.91 -57.72 29.40
C ALA A 181 -66.25 -57.92 28.02
N ASN A 182 -65.54 -56.90 27.54
CA ASN A 182 -64.76 -56.93 26.29
C ASN A 182 -65.59 -56.99 24.99
N GLY A 183 -66.81 -56.48 25.05
CA GLY A 183 -67.60 -56.13 23.88
C GLY A 183 -68.89 -55.41 24.28
N SER A 184 -69.79 -55.23 23.33
CA SER A 184 -71.04 -54.50 23.51
C SER A 184 -72.18 -55.11 22.69
N ILE A 185 -73.41 -54.81 23.11
CA ILE A 185 -74.64 -55.08 22.36
C ILE A 185 -75.41 -53.76 22.24
N SER A 186 -75.95 -53.46 21.06
CA SER A 186 -76.69 -52.22 20.81
C SER A 186 -77.98 -52.50 20.04
N PRO A 187 -79.15 -52.02 20.52
CA PRO A 187 -79.36 -51.34 21.80
C PRO A 187 -79.14 -52.26 23.02
N SER A 188 -78.67 -51.73 24.14
CA SER A 188 -78.50 -52.47 25.41
C SER A 188 -79.63 -52.17 26.40
N GLY A 189 -79.72 -52.97 27.47
CA GLY A 189 -80.74 -52.82 28.50
C GLY A 189 -82.13 -53.28 28.03
N THR A 190 -83.17 -52.75 28.67
CA THR A 190 -84.55 -53.09 28.31
C THR A 190 -85.06 -52.23 27.16
N VAL A 191 -85.43 -52.88 26.06
CA VAL A 191 -85.93 -52.26 24.83
C VAL A 191 -87.41 -52.61 24.65
N GLN A 192 -88.28 -51.61 24.58
CA GLN A 192 -89.70 -51.79 24.28
C GLN A 192 -89.91 -52.05 22.78
N VAL A 193 -90.70 -53.06 22.46
CA VAL A 193 -91.14 -53.37 21.09
C VAL A 193 -92.67 -53.51 21.10
N ALA A 194 -93.36 -52.81 20.19
CA ALA A 194 -94.81 -52.94 20.04
C ALA A 194 -95.19 -54.38 19.65
N HIS A 195 -96.37 -54.85 20.06
CA HIS A 195 -96.86 -56.19 19.73
C HIS A 195 -96.82 -56.44 18.21
N GLY A 196 -96.15 -57.53 17.81
CA GLY A 196 -95.94 -57.91 16.41
C GLY A 196 -94.80 -57.16 15.70
N GLY A 197 -94.15 -56.22 16.38
CA GLY A 197 -93.00 -55.49 15.85
C GLY A 197 -91.72 -56.32 15.79
N SER A 198 -90.67 -55.76 15.18
CA SER A 198 -89.34 -56.38 15.07
C SER A 198 -88.27 -55.44 15.61
N LYS A 199 -87.17 -56.00 16.14
CA LYS A 199 -86.02 -55.23 16.64
C LYS A 199 -84.72 -55.97 16.40
N THR A 200 -83.74 -55.26 15.84
CA THR A 200 -82.38 -55.76 15.58
C THR A 200 -81.42 -55.28 16.66
N PHE A 201 -80.52 -56.18 17.06
CA PHE A 201 -79.41 -55.95 17.98
C PHE A 201 -78.09 -56.23 17.26
N THR A 202 -77.13 -55.33 17.40
CA THR A 202 -75.77 -55.46 16.88
C THR A 202 -74.83 -55.81 18.03
N ILE A 203 -73.98 -56.81 17.83
CA ILE A 203 -72.99 -57.28 18.80
C ILE A 203 -71.61 -56.91 18.26
N THR A 204 -70.84 -56.16 19.04
CA THR A 204 -69.53 -55.67 18.64
C THR A 204 -68.49 -56.04 19.69
N PRO A 205 -67.54 -56.96 19.39
CA PRO A 205 -66.43 -57.26 20.28
C PRO A 205 -65.48 -56.05 20.38
N SER A 206 -64.87 -55.86 21.55
CA SER A 206 -63.74 -54.93 21.70
C SER A 206 -62.51 -55.44 20.95
N SER A 207 -61.56 -54.55 20.64
CA SER A 207 -60.28 -54.92 20.03
C SER A 207 -59.58 -56.05 20.78
N ASN A 208 -59.01 -57.02 20.04
CA ASN A 208 -58.38 -58.24 20.56
C ASN A 208 -59.32 -59.27 21.20
N TYR A 209 -60.63 -59.10 21.08
CA TYR A 209 -61.63 -60.09 21.47
C TYR A 209 -62.47 -60.50 20.26
N LYS A 210 -63.12 -61.66 20.37
CA LYS A 210 -64.14 -62.13 19.43
C LYS A 210 -65.38 -62.53 20.21
N ILE A 211 -66.51 -62.60 19.51
CA ILE A 211 -67.77 -63.08 20.10
C ILE A 211 -67.58 -64.56 20.44
N ALA A 212 -67.67 -64.90 21.72
CA ALA A 212 -67.64 -66.28 22.19
C ALA A 212 -68.99 -66.96 21.91
N GLY A 213 -70.10 -66.23 22.11
CA GLY A 213 -71.43 -66.66 21.73
C GLY A 213 -72.49 -65.61 22.04
N VAL A 214 -73.67 -65.78 21.44
CA VAL A 214 -74.87 -65.00 21.74
C VAL A 214 -75.97 -65.98 22.17
N LEU A 215 -76.62 -65.69 23.31
CA LEU A 215 -77.78 -66.42 23.79
C LEU A 215 -79.04 -65.59 23.55
N VAL A 216 -80.09 -66.19 23.02
CA VAL A 216 -81.43 -65.63 22.87
C VAL A 216 -82.40 -66.49 23.68
N ASP A 217 -83.09 -65.89 24.64
CA ASP A 217 -83.94 -66.60 25.61
C ASP A 217 -83.24 -67.78 26.30
N GLY A 218 -81.92 -67.65 26.53
CA GLY A 218 -81.07 -68.68 27.12
C GLY A 218 -80.53 -69.73 26.13
N ILE A 219 -80.94 -69.69 24.85
CA ILE A 219 -80.51 -70.64 23.81
C ILE A 219 -79.42 -70.01 22.95
N SER A 220 -78.33 -70.74 22.71
CA SER A 220 -77.24 -70.25 21.85
C SER A 220 -77.66 -70.15 20.40
N VAL A 221 -77.40 -68.99 19.79
CA VAL A 221 -77.52 -68.75 18.35
C VAL A 221 -76.15 -68.66 17.66
N GLY A 222 -75.09 -69.07 18.37
CA GLY A 222 -73.71 -68.99 17.91
C GLY A 222 -73.12 -67.57 17.99
N PRO A 223 -71.86 -67.39 17.55
CA PRO A 223 -71.15 -66.11 17.61
C PRO A 223 -71.57 -65.20 16.46
N VAL A 224 -72.81 -64.70 16.49
CA VAL A 224 -73.36 -63.80 15.47
C VAL A 224 -73.07 -62.34 15.82
N THR A 225 -72.79 -61.51 14.80
CA THR A 225 -72.57 -60.07 14.95
C THR A 225 -73.87 -59.26 14.99
N SER A 226 -75.00 -59.87 14.64
CA SER A 226 -76.32 -59.26 14.76
C SER A 226 -77.40 -60.32 14.96
N TYR A 227 -78.49 -59.93 15.62
CA TYR A 227 -79.67 -60.76 15.80
C TYR A 227 -80.94 -59.91 15.71
N THR A 228 -81.95 -60.38 14.98
CA THR A 228 -83.23 -59.69 14.84
C THR A 228 -84.35 -60.51 15.45
N PHE A 229 -85.00 -59.96 16.47
CA PHE A 229 -86.30 -60.44 16.90
C PHE A 229 -87.36 -59.97 15.90
N SER A 230 -88.13 -60.90 15.35
CA SER A 230 -89.26 -60.59 14.47
C SER A 230 -90.57 -61.02 15.12
N ASN A 231 -91.66 -60.30 14.82
CA ASN A 231 -93.00 -60.60 15.33
C ASN A 231 -93.05 -60.80 16.85
N VAL A 232 -92.62 -59.79 17.61
CA VAL A 232 -92.51 -59.86 19.07
C VAL A 232 -93.90 -59.88 19.72
N THR A 233 -94.29 -61.03 20.26
CA THR A 233 -95.60 -61.26 20.93
C THR A 233 -95.46 -61.60 22.41
N ALA A 234 -94.23 -61.61 22.93
CA ALA A 234 -93.90 -61.79 24.34
C ALA A 234 -92.56 -61.09 24.64
N SER A 235 -92.28 -60.83 25.91
CA SER A 235 -90.96 -60.35 26.32
C SER A 235 -89.87 -61.41 26.06
N ARG A 236 -88.65 -60.97 25.76
CA ARG A 236 -87.51 -61.80 25.32
C ARG A 236 -86.20 -61.35 25.96
N THR A 237 -85.15 -62.16 25.90
CA THR A 237 -83.80 -61.77 26.32
C THR A 237 -82.74 -62.07 25.26
N ILE A 238 -81.68 -61.27 25.23
CA ILE A 238 -80.48 -61.53 24.42
C ILE A 238 -79.22 -61.16 25.22
N SER A 239 -78.23 -62.05 25.25
CA SER A 239 -76.96 -61.80 25.95
C SER A 239 -75.76 -62.24 25.12
N ALA A 240 -74.76 -61.37 24.95
CA ALA A 240 -73.51 -61.68 24.25
C ALA A 240 -72.34 -61.90 25.22
N SER A 241 -71.46 -62.86 24.92
CA SER A 241 -70.20 -63.10 25.63
C SER A 241 -69.01 -63.00 24.67
N PHE A 242 -67.84 -62.67 25.21
CA PHE A 242 -66.63 -62.41 24.44
C PHE A 242 -65.44 -63.18 25.03
N GLU A 243 -64.56 -63.68 24.17
CA GLU A 243 -63.31 -64.33 24.54
C GLU A 243 -62.13 -63.70 23.81
N ALA A 244 -60.91 -63.83 24.37
CA ALA A 244 -59.72 -63.27 23.76
C ALA A 244 -59.47 -63.91 22.38
N SER A 245 -59.15 -63.08 21.39
CA SER A 245 -58.66 -63.54 20.10
C SER A 245 -57.16 -63.88 20.22
N PRO A 246 -56.68 -64.99 19.64
CA PRO A 246 -55.25 -65.31 19.67
C PRO A 246 -54.45 -64.20 18.98
N PHE A 247 -53.33 -63.81 19.59
CA PHE A 247 -52.37 -62.84 19.06
C PHE A 247 -50.95 -63.32 19.30
N TYR A 248 -50.02 -62.88 18.44
CA TYR A 248 -48.59 -63.02 18.65
C TYR A 248 -48.00 -61.69 19.13
N THR A 249 -46.87 -61.76 19.83
CA THR A 249 -46.17 -60.57 20.31
C THR A 249 -44.85 -60.36 19.57
N ILE A 250 -44.57 -59.13 19.17
CA ILE A 250 -43.24 -58.72 18.74
C ILE A 250 -42.63 -57.88 19.86
N THR A 251 -41.48 -58.29 20.39
CA THR A 251 -40.76 -57.47 21.38
C THR A 251 -39.72 -56.63 20.65
N ALA A 252 -39.93 -55.31 20.63
CA ALA A 252 -39.08 -54.35 19.95
C ALA A 252 -38.24 -53.54 20.95
N THR A 253 -36.92 -53.65 20.86
CA THR A 253 -35.98 -52.93 21.73
C THR A 253 -34.99 -52.10 20.92
N ALA A 254 -34.65 -50.92 21.44
CA ALA A 254 -33.60 -50.06 20.89
C ALA A 254 -32.51 -49.89 21.96
N GLY A 255 -31.26 -50.09 21.56
CA GLY A 255 -30.10 -49.70 22.36
C GLY A 255 -30.03 -48.18 22.54
N ALA A 256 -29.08 -47.73 23.37
CA ALA A 256 -28.86 -46.31 23.59
C ALA A 256 -28.57 -45.54 22.28
N ASN A 257 -28.90 -44.24 22.25
CA ASN A 257 -28.63 -43.32 21.14
C ASN A 257 -29.42 -43.58 19.85
N GLY A 258 -30.63 -44.09 20.00
CA GLY A 258 -31.66 -44.10 18.95
C GLY A 258 -32.98 -44.64 19.48
N ALA A 259 -33.94 -44.81 18.60
CA ALA A 259 -35.27 -45.30 18.92
C ALA A 259 -35.80 -46.26 17.85
N ILE A 260 -36.67 -47.16 18.25
CA ILE A 260 -37.49 -47.99 17.38
C ILE A 260 -38.96 -47.67 17.68
N ASN A 261 -39.79 -47.54 16.64
CA ASN A 261 -41.22 -47.25 16.79
C ASN A 261 -42.06 -48.20 15.91
N PRO A 262 -43.08 -48.88 16.46
CA PRO A 262 -43.41 -48.96 17.90
C PRO A 262 -42.31 -49.67 18.73
N SER A 263 -42.18 -49.32 20.01
CA SER A 263 -41.26 -49.97 20.96
C SER A 263 -42.00 -50.83 21.98
N GLY A 264 -41.28 -51.72 22.68
CA GLY A 264 -41.85 -52.61 23.67
C GLY A 264 -42.57 -53.80 23.04
N THR A 265 -43.56 -54.34 23.75
CA THR A 265 -44.35 -55.48 23.27
C THR A 265 -45.51 -55.01 22.38
N VAL A 266 -45.48 -55.40 21.10
CA VAL A 266 -46.51 -55.11 20.11
C VAL A 266 -47.34 -56.36 19.85
N GLN A 267 -48.66 -56.28 20.02
CA GLN A 267 -49.57 -57.39 19.71
C GLN A 267 -49.98 -57.34 18.24
N VAL A 268 -49.89 -58.47 17.56
CA VAL A 268 -50.28 -58.61 16.15
C VAL A 268 -51.14 -59.86 15.97
N SER A 269 -52.23 -59.73 15.21
CA SER A 269 -53.09 -60.87 14.89
C SER A 269 -52.33 -61.91 14.03
N PRO A 270 -52.67 -63.22 14.14
CA PRO A 270 -52.11 -64.26 13.28
C PRO A 270 -52.27 -63.92 11.80
N GLY A 271 -51.20 -64.07 11.02
CA GLY A 271 -51.14 -63.72 9.60
C GLY A 271 -51.04 -62.21 9.32
N GLY A 272 -51.07 -61.36 10.35
CA GLY A 272 -50.88 -59.92 10.23
C GLY A 272 -49.44 -59.54 9.89
N SER A 273 -49.25 -58.26 9.58
CA SER A 273 -47.94 -57.65 9.33
C SER A 273 -47.74 -56.45 10.26
N GLN A 274 -46.50 -56.21 10.68
CA GLN A 274 -46.14 -55.06 11.52
C GLN A 274 -44.83 -54.45 11.03
N SER A 275 -44.86 -53.14 10.78
CA SER A 275 -43.69 -52.35 10.41
C SER A 275 -43.11 -51.64 11.62
N PHE A 276 -41.78 -51.52 11.62
CA PHE A 276 -40.99 -50.79 12.60
C PHE A 276 -40.14 -49.75 11.87
N SER A 277 -40.16 -48.50 12.34
CA SER A 277 -39.27 -47.44 11.92
C SER A 277 -38.17 -47.24 12.96
N ILE A 278 -36.93 -47.08 12.50
CA ILE A 278 -35.74 -46.96 13.33
C ILE A 278 -35.13 -45.60 13.09
N THR A 279 -34.98 -44.83 14.17
CA THR A 279 -34.46 -43.46 14.11
C THR A 279 -33.22 -43.36 14.99
N PRO A 280 -32.01 -43.29 14.41
CA PRO A 280 -30.80 -42.95 15.16
C PRO A 280 -30.90 -41.56 15.78
N ALA A 281 -30.32 -41.37 16.96
CA ALA A 281 -30.14 -40.03 17.52
C ALA A 281 -29.12 -39.22 16.69
N SER A 282 -29.13 -37.89 16.82
CA SER A 282 -28.16 -37.03 16.14
C SER A 282 -26.72 -37.46 16.46
N GLY A 283 -25.87 -37.57 15.43
CA GLY A 283 -24.49 -38.05 15.57
C GLY A 283 -24.31 -39.57 15.65
N TYR A 284 -25.38 -40.35 15.47
CA TYR A 284 -25.33 -41.82 15.45
C TYR A 284 -25.91 -42.37 14.15
N LYS A 285 -25.54 -43.61 13.82
CA LYS A 285 -26.14 -44.41 12.75
C LYS A 285 -26.55 -45.77 13.29
N VAL A 286 -27.46 -46.45 12.59
CA VAL A 286 -27.77 -47.85 12.90
C VAL A 286 -26.49 -48.67 12.74
N ALA A 287 -26.09 -49.36 13.81
CA ALA A 287 -24.99 -50.29 13.76
C ALA A 287 -25.47 -51.62 13.17
N ASP A 288 -26.57 -52.13 13.72
CA ASP A 288 -27.23 -53.34 13.24
C ASP A 288 -28.67 -53.44 13.76
N VAL A 289 -29.49 -54.21 13.05
CA VAL A 289 -30.83 -54.63 13.46
C VAL A 289 -30.84 -56.15 13.52
N LEU A 290 -31.18 -56.72 14.67
CA LEU A 290 -31.34 -58.15 14.86
C LEU A 290 -32.83 -58.50 14.87
N VAL A 291 -33.23 -59.44 14.03
CA VAL A 291 -34.58 -60.02 13.99
C VAL A 291 -34.48 -61.47 14.43
N ASP A 292 -35.16 -61.82 15.52
CA ASP A 292 -35.06 -63.13 16.16
C ASP A 292 -33.60 -63.56 16.44
N GLY A 293 -32.74 -62.59 16.78
CA GLY A 293 -31.31 -62.79 17.03
C GLY A 293 -30.43 -62.83 15.78
N SER A 294 -31.00 -62.81 14.57
CA SER A 294 -30.26 -62.80 13.30
C SER A 294 -30.15 -61.38 12.74
N SER A 295 -28.94 -60.98 12.33
CA SER A 295 -28.70 -59.67 11.71
C SER A 295 -29.43 -59.54 10.36
N VAL A 296 -30.10 -58.41 10.19
CA VAL A 296 -30.64 -57.96 8.88
C VAL A 296 -29.91 -56.72 8.39
N GLY A 297 -28.78 -56.37 9.01
CA GLY A 297 -27.96 -55.23 8.68
C GLY A 297 -28.48 -53.90 9.24
N ALA A 298 -27.74 -52.83 8.91
CA ALA A 298 -28.02 -51.46 9.35
C ALA A 298 -29.19 -50.81 8.58
N VAL A 299 -30.39 -51.39 8.69
CA VAL A 299 -31.62 -50.86 8.08
C VAL A 299 -32.31 -49.83 8.98
N THR A 300 -32.97 -48.84 8.39
CA THR A 300 -33.77 -47.83 9.13
C THR A 300 -35.24 -48.20 9.27
N SER A 301 -35.65 -49.35 8.72
CA SER A 301 -36.99 -49.89 8.87
C SER A 301 -37.00 -51.39 8.67
N TYR A 302 -37.91 -52.08 9.34
CA TYR A 302 -38.13 -53.51 9.14
C TYR A 302 -39.62 -53.83 9.22
N THR A 303 -40.12 -54.73 8.36
CA THR A 303 -41.51 -55.18 8.40
C THR A 303 -41.58 -56.68 8.57
N PHE A 304 -42.21 -57.12 9.65
CA PHE A 304 -42.65 -58.50 9.79
C PHE A 304 -43.92 -58.68 8.95
N THR A 305 -43.96 -59.72 8.12
CA THR A 305 -45.15 -60.08 7.34
C THR A 305 -45.62 -61.47 7.70
N ASN A 306 -46.93 -61.71 7.64
CA ASN A 306 -47.54 -63.02 7.85
C ASN A 306 -47.06 -63.68 9.17
N ILE A 307 -47.27 -63.01 10.29
CA ILE A 307 -46.75 -63.44 11.60
C ILE A 307 -47.52 -64.67 12.09
N ALA A 308 -46.79 -65.78 12.26
CA ALA A 308 -47.31 -67.07 12.71
C ALA A 308 -46.78 -67.52 14.09
N SER A 309 -45.92 -66.71 14.72
CA SER A 309 -45.39 -66.92 16.07
C SER A 309 -44.89 -65.60 16.65
N SER A 310 -44.66 -65.52 17.97
CA SER A 310 -44.03 -64.35 18.57
C SER A 310 -42.60 -64.14 18.04
N ARG A 311 -42.18 -62.88 17.92
CA ARG A 311 -40.90 -62.48 17.30
C ARG A 311 -40.17 -61.47 18.18
N THR A 312 -38.89 -61.23 17.90
CA THR A 312 -38.12 -60.14 18.51
C THR A 312 -37.45 -59.29 17.44
N ILE A 313 -37.32 -57.99 17.72
CA ILE A 313 -36.48 -57.07 16.95
C ILE A 313 -35.69 -56.21 17.92
N SER A 314 -34.37 -56.21 17.80
CA SER A 314 -33.50 -55.35 18.60
C SER A 314 -32.57 -54.54 17.71
N VAL A 315 -32.35 -53.28 18.08
CA VAL A 315 -31.53 -52.35 17.29
C VAL A 315 -30.35 -51.88 18.12
N SER A 316 -29.19 -51.80 17.51
CA SER A 316 -28.00 -51.17 18.08
C SER A 316 -27.55 -49.97 17.25
N PHE A 317 -26.94 -48.98 17.91
CA PHE A 317 -26.47 -47.76 17.28
C PHE A 317 -24.97 -47.60 17.56
N THR A 318 -24.26 -47.02 16.60
CA THR A 318 -22.83 -46.67 16.72
C THR A 318 -22.65 -45.20 16.34
N PRO A 319 -21.71 -44.47 16.95
CA PRO A 319 -21.46 -43.09 16.57
C PRO A 319 -21.15 -42.97 15.07
N SER A 320 -21.63 -41.89 14.47
CA SER A 320 -21.35 -41.50 13.09
C SER A 320 -20.34 -40.35 13.11
N TYR A 321 -19.28 -40.49 12.33
CA TYR A 321 -18.21 -39.51 12.23
C TYR A 321 -17.68 -39.45 10.80
N TYR A 322 -17.29 -38.25 10.38
CA TYR A 322 -16.40 -38.05 9.25
C TYR A 322 -14.95 -38.03 9.73
N THR A 323 -14.04 -38.39 8.84
CA THR A 323 -12.61 -38.40 9.14
C THR A 323 -11.90 -37.24 8.45
N ILE A 324 -11.00 -36.58 9.15
CA ILE A 324 -10.03 -35.65 8.56
C ILE A 324 -8.66 -36.29 8.65
N SER A 325 -8.00 -36.52 7.52
CA SER A 325 -6.60 -36.97 7.50
C SER A 325 -5.68 -35.76 7.46
N ALA A 326 -4.98 -35.51 8.57
CA ALA A 326 -4.07 -34.39 8.75
C ALA A 326 -2.62 -34.86 8.74
N THR A 327 -1.84 -34.37 7.79
CA THR A 327 -0.43 -34.72 7.61
C THR A 327 0.46 -33.49 7.54
N ALA A 328 1.71 -33.64 7.98
CA ALA A 328 2.73 -32.62 7.87
C ALA A 328 3.96 -33.24 7.22
N GLY A 329 4.53 -32.55 6.24
CA GLY A 329 5.84 -32.87 5.70
C GLY A 329 6.94 -32.73 6.76
N SER A 330 8.16 -33.11 6.41
CA SER A 330 9.31 -32.93 7.29
C SER A 330 9.52 -31.46 7.65
N ASN A 331 10.10 -31.21 8.83
CA ASN A 331 10.48 -29.88 9.32
C ASN A 331 9.32 -28.94 9.69
N GLY A 332 8.19 -29.52 10.07
CA GLY A 332 7.13 -28.83 10.78
C GLY A 332 6.11 -29.81 11.33
N ALA A 333 5.04 -29.29 11.91
CA ALA A 333 3.97 -30.06 12.49
C ALA A 333 2.61 -29.47 12.15
N ILE A 334 1.61 -30.33 12.07
CA ILE A 334 0.20 -29.96 12.08
C ILE A 334 -0.41 -30.57 13.35
N SER A 335 -1.22 -29.80 14.07
CA SER A 335 -1.87 -30.25 15.30
C SER A 335 -3.37 -29.89 15.31
N PRO A 336 -4.27 -30.87 15.49
CA PRO A 336 -3.99 -32.31 15.64
C PRO A 336 -3.49 -32.98 14.34
N SER A 337 -2.74 -34.08 14.44
CA SER A 337 -2.24 -34.87 13.30
C SER A 337 -2.89 -36.26 13.23
N GLY A 338 -2.75 -36.95 12.10
CA GLY A 338 -3.28 -38.29 11.89
C GLY A 338 -4.72 -38.30 11.39
N THR A 339 -5.50 -39.29 11.78
CA THR A 339 -6.93 -39.37 11.44
C THR A 339 -7.77 -38.84 12.58
N ILE A 340 -8.46 -37.72 12.36
CA ILE A 340 -9.32 -37.07 13.35
C ILE A 340 -10.77 -37.43 13.03
N GLN A 341 -11.52 -37.91 14.02
CA GLN A 341 -12.95 -38.14 13.89
C GLN A 341 -13.72 -36.88 14.31
N VAL A 342 -14.64 -36.43 13.46
CA VAL A 342 -15.50 -35.28 13.72
C VAL A 342 -16.95 -35.67 13.45
N SER A 343 -17.86 -35.31 14.35
CA SER A 343 -19.29 -35.54 14.16
C SER A 343 -19.81 -34.78 12.94
N PRO A 344 -20.83 -35.30 12.21
CA PRO A 344 -21.49 -34.58 11.12
C PRO A 344 -21.96 -33.19 11.54
N GLY A 345 -21.66 -32.17 10.73
CA GLY A 345 -21.94 -30.76 11.03
C GLY A 345 -20.98 -30.11 12.06
N GLY A 346 -20.07 -30.88 12.65
CA GLY A 346 -19.03 -30.38 13.53
C GLY A 346 -17.99 -29.53 12.80
N SER A 347 -17.13 -28.86 13.56
CA SER A 347 -16.00 -28.08 13.05
C SER A 347 -14.71 -28.55 13.71
N GLN A 348 -13.59 -28.49 12.99
CA GLN A 348 -12.27 -28.84 13.51
C GLN A 348 -11.23 -27.84 13.02
N SER A 349 -10.45 -27.31 13.97
CA SER A 349 -9.33 -26.41 13.71
C SER A 349 -8.00 -27.14 13.76
N PHE A 350 -7.08 -26.71 12.91
CA PHE A 350 -5.71 -27.18 12.83
C PHE A 350 -4.76 -25.99 12.98
N SER A 351 -3.71 -26.21 13.78
CA SER A 351 -2.56 -25.31 13.88
C SER A 351 -1.39 -25.91 13.11
N ILE A 352 -0.72 -25.10 12.30
CA ILE A 352 0.44 -25.48 11.49
C ILE A 352 1.63 -24.70 12.01
N SER A 353 2.63 -25.42 12.52
CA SER A 353 3.82 -24.83 13.13
C SER A 353 5.07 -25.32 12.40
N PRO A 354 5.80 -24.45 11.68
CA PRO A 354 7.09 -24.80 11.12
C PRO A 354 8.12 -25.05 12.23
N ALA A 355 9.08 -25.94 11.99
CA ALA A 355 10.25 -26.09 12.86
C ALA A 355 11.18 -24.86 12.72
N SER A 356 12.07 -24.67 13.69
CA SER A 356 13.07 -23.58 13.64
C SER A 356 13.87 -23.64 12.33
N GLY A 357 14.00 -22.50 11.64
CA GLY A 357 14.66 -22.39 10.35
C GLY A 357 13.85 -22.78 9.12
N TYR A 358 12.57 -23.10 9.30
CA TYR A 358 11.64 -23.39 8.21
C TYR A 358 10.47 -22.41 8.24
N LYS A 359 9.84 -22.24 7.09
CA LYS A 359 8.55 -21.57 6.94
C LYS A 359 7.55 -22.51 6.29
N ILE A 360 6.27 -22.25 6.51
CA ILE A 360 5.20 -22.96 5.81
C ILE A 360 5.37 -22.66 4.32
N ALA A 361 5.55 -23.70 3.51
CA ALA A 361 5.63 -23.58 2.07
C ALA A 361 4.21 -23.49 1.49
N ASP A 362 3.34 -24.41 1.91
CA ASP A 362 1.94 -24.45 1.52
C ASP A 362 1.13 -25.35 2.46
N VAL A 363 -0.18 -25.12 2.51
CA VAL A 363 -1.16 -26.03 3.12
C VAL A 363 -2.16 -26.42 2.03
N LEU A 364 -2.33 -27.72 1.81
CA LEU A 364 -3.32 -28.27 0.89
C LEU A 364 -4.54 -28.77 1.68
N VAL A 365 -5.73 -28.40 1.24
CA VAL A 365 -7.02 -28.88 1.75
C VAL A 365 -7.74 -29.59 0.61
N ASP A 366 -8.06 -30.87 0.81
CA ASP A 366 -8.63 -31.73 -0.23
C ASP A 366 -7.83 -31.72 -1.55
N GLY A 367 -6.51 -31.57 -1.44
CA GLY A 367 -5.58 -31.47 -2.58
C GLY A 367 -5.43 -30.07 -3.19
N ALA A 368 -6.25 -29.09 -2.79
CA ALA A 368 -6.17 -27.71 -3.27
C ALA A 368 -5.36 -26.83 -2.30
N SER A 369 -4.48 -25.98 -2.84
CA SER A 369 -3.70 -25.03 -2.04
C SER A 369 -4.59 -23.96 -1.41
N VAL A 370 -4.41 -23.74 -0.11
CA VAL A 370 -4.95 -22.60 0.63
C VAL A 370 -3.85 -21.60 1.03
N GLY A 371 -2.63 -21.80 0.53
CA GLY A 371 -1.46 -20.97 0.79
C GLY A 371 -0.74 -21.29 2.10
N ALA A 372 0.30 -20.52 2.38
CA ALA A 372 1.13 -20.64 3.58
C ALA A 372 0.43 -20.07 4.84
N VAL A 373 -0.63 -20.74 5.31
CA VAL A 373 -1.41 -20.35 6.49
C VAL A 373 -0.95 -21.08 7.75
N ALA A 374 -0.88 -20.36 8.88
CA ALA A 374 -0.50 -20.94 10.18
C ALA A 374 -1.66 -21.71 10.86
N SER A 375 -2.88 -21.57 10.37
CA SER A 375 -4.05 -22.27 10.89
C SER A 375 -5.10 -22.47 9.81
N TYR A 376 -5.88 -23.53 9.92
CA TYR A 376 -7.03 -23.80 9.05
C TYR A 376 -8.17 -24.43 9.84
N THR A 377 -9.41 -24.02 9.58
CA THR A 377 -10.61 -24.58 10.23
C THR A 377 -11.54 -25.16 9.18
N PHE A 378 -11.89 -26.44 9.31
CA PHE A 378 -13.03 -27.02 8.63
C PHE A 378 -14.29 -26.71 9.46
N SER A 379 -15.28 -26.09 8.84
CA SER A 379 -16.58 -25.82 9.46
C SER A 379 -17.68 -26.65 8.81
N ASN A 380 -18.68 -27.04 9.61
CA ASN A 380 -19.88 -27.75 9.15
C ASN A 380 -19.55 -28.98 8.26
N ILE A 381 -18.75 -29.91 8.79
CA ILE A 381 -18.20 -31.03 8.03
C ILE A 381 -19.32 -32.01 7.65
N ALA A 382 -19.52 -32.20 6.34
CA ALA A 382 -20.53 -33.08 5.76
C ALA A 382 -19.96 -34.29 4.99
N ALA A 383 -18.63 -34.45 4.97
CA ALA A 383 -17.91 -35.57 4.35
C ALA A 383 -16.49 -35.65 4.94
N SER A 384 -15.82 -36.80 4.80
CA SER A 384 -14.40 -36.91 5.13
C SER A 384 -13.55 -35.95 4.29
N ARG A 385 -12.43 -35.47 4.86
CA ARG A 385 -11.58 -34.41 4.32
C ARG A 385 -10.10 -34.74 4.47
N THR A 386 -9.23 -34.04 3.76
CA THR A 386 -7.77 -34.11 3.97
C THR A 386 -7.17 -32.72 4.15
N ILE A 387 -6.11 -32.65 4.96
CA ILE A 387 -5.26 -31.47 5.09
C ILE A 387 -3.79 -31.91 5.15
N SER A 388 -2.93 -31.30 4.35
CA SER A 388 -1.50 -31.55 4.38
C SER A 388 -0.70 -30.25 4.38
N ALA A 389 0.24 -30.13 5.32
CA ALA A 389 1.15 -28.99 5.39
C ALA A 389 2.53 -29.37 4.85
N SER A 390 3.15 -28.46 4.11
CA SER A 390 4.51 -28.60 3.61
C SER A 390 5.37 -27.43 4.08
N PHE A 391 6.67 -27.67 4.22
CA PHE A 391 7.61 -26.71 4.79
C PHE A 391 8.83 -26.56 3.89
N THR A 392 9.37 -25.36 3.82
CA THR A 392 10.61 -25.07 3.08
C THR A 392 11.57 -24.31 3.99
N ALA A 393 12.87 -24.51 3.80
CA ALA A 393 13.89 -23.85 4.59
C ALA A 393 13.84 -22.33 4.38
N ILE A 394 14.12 -21.57 5.44
CA ILE A 394 14.36 -20.14 5.34
C ILE A 394 15.79 -19.95 4.82
N GLY A 395 15.93 -19.29 3.67
CA GLY A 395 17.22 -18.87 3.11
C GLY A 395 17.53 -17.42 3.48
N TYR A 396 18.81 -17.14 3.70
CA TYR A 396 19.36 -15.80 3.88
C TYR A 396 20.46 -15.55 2.86
N THR A 397 20.64 -14.29 2.50
CA THR A 397 21.63 -13.87 1.51
C THR A 397 22.81 -13.22 2.18
N ILE A 398 24.03 -13.58 1.78
CA ILE A 398 25.24 -12.82 2.09
C ILE A 398 25.73 -12.16 0.81
N THR A 399 25.73 -10.83 0.76
CA THR A 399 26.23 -10.09 -0.40
C THR A 399 27.71 -9.77 -0.20
N SER A 400 28.58 -10.41 -0.99
CA SER A 400 30.03 -10.20 -0.94
C SER A 400 30.53 -9.37 -2.11
N SER A 401 31.39 -8.41 -1.83
CA SER A 401 32.03 -7.56 -2.83
C SER A 401 33.49 -7.28 -2.50
N ALA A 402 34.30 -7.10 -3.54
CA ALA A 402 35.69 -6.70 -3.41
C ALA A 402 35.89 -5.43 -4.24
N GLY A 403 36.53 -4.42 -3.66
CA GLY A 403 37.04 -3.28 -4.39
C GLY A 403 38.13 -3.68 -5.39
N ALA A 404 38.58 -2.71 -6.19
CA ALA A 404 39.65 -2.95 -7.15
C ALA A 404 40.93 -3.49 -6.49
N ASN A 405 41.72 -4.27 -7.26
CA ASN A 405 43.03 -4.80 -6.86
C ASN A 405 43.02 -5.93 -5.82
N GLY A 406 41.94 -6.69 -5.79
CA GLY A 406 41.87 -8.00 -5.14
C GLY A 406 40.54 -8.68 -5.41
N SER A 407 40.30 -9.80 -4.74
CA SER A 407 39.08 -10.57 -4.88
C SER A 407 38.58 -11.10 -3.54
N ILE A 408 37.28 -11.39 -3.49
CA ILE A 408 36.63 -12.15 -2.43
C ILE A 408 35.94 -13.36 -3.08
N SER A 409 36.07 -14.54 -2.47
CA SER A 409 35.47 -15.78 -2.96
C SER A 409 34.72 -16.49 -1.83
N PRO A 410 33.44 -16.84 -2.01
CA PRO A 410 32.59 -16.52 -3.17
C PRO A 410 32.26 -15.01 -3.28
N SER A 411 32.01 -14.51 -4.49
CA SER A 411 31.59 -13.12 -4.78
C SER A 411 30.10 -13.04 -5.15
N GLY A 412 29.48 -11.86 -4.98
CA GLY A 412 28.09 -11.61 -5.30
C GLY A 412 27.12 -12.03 -4.20
N THR A 413 25.88 -12.34 -4.57
CA THR A 413 24.86 -12.82 -3.62
C THR A 413 25.02 -14.32 -3.39
N VAL A 414 25.26 -14.71 -2.15
CA VAL A 414 25.47 -16.10 -1.73
C VAL A 414 24.33 -16.52 -0.81
N GLU A 415 23.57 -17.52 -1.21
CA GLU A 415 22.50 -18.10 -0.38
C GLU A 415 23.08 -19.00 0.71
N VAL A 416 22.55 -18.86 1.92
CA VAL A 416 22.87 -19.64 3.11
C VAL A 416 21.56 -20.03 3.80
N SER A 417 21.38 -21.32 4.07
CA SER A 417 20.25 -21.81 4.86
C SER A 417 20.29 -21.28 6.30
N HIS A 418 19.13 -21.06 6.92
CA HIS A 418 19.05 -20.66 8.33
C HIS A 418 19.91 -21.52 9.25
N GLY A 419 20.70 -20.88 10.11
CA GLY A 419 21.65 -21.52 11.02
C GLY A 419 22.89 -22.12 10.33
N GLY A 420 23.00 -22.04 9.01
CA GLY A 420 24.18 -22.45 8.26
C GLY A 420 25.37 -21.50 8.47
N SER A 421 26.56 -21.97 8.09
CA SER A 421 27.78 -21.16 8.10
C SER A 421 28.34 -21.02 6.68
N LYS A 422 28.97 -19.88 6.38
CA LYS A 422 29.64 -19.64 5.10
C LYS A 422 30.96 -18.88 5.27
N GLY A 423 32.03 -19.47 4.77
CA GLY A 423 33.36 -18.87 4.72
C GLY A 423 33.60 -18.08 3.44
N PHE A 424 34.35 -17.00 3.58
CA PHE A 424 34.84 -16.14 2.52
C PHE A 424 36.36 -16.02 2.60
N THR A 425 37.03 -16.21 1.47
CA THR A 425 38.48 -16.05 1.33
C THR A 425 38.76 -14.79 0.54
N ILE A 426 39.73 -14.01 1.01
CA ILE A 426 40.09 -12.71 0.45
C ILE A 426 41.51 -12.80 -0.07
N THR A 427 41.70 -12.45 -1.33
CA THR A 427 43.00 -12.55 -2.00
C THR A 427 43.34 -11.20 -2.63
N PRO A 428 44.30 -10.45 -2.05
CA PRO A 428 44.84 -9.27 -2.70
C PRO A 428 45.49 -9.62 -4.04
N SER A 429 45.35 -8.74 -5.03
CA SER A 429 46.17 -8.84 -6.24
C SER A 429 47.65 -8.55 -5.90
N ASN A 430 48.55 -9.05 -6.74
CA ASN A 430 49.99 -8.82 -6.56
C ASN A 430 50.30 -7.31 -6.44
N GLY A 431 51.13 -6.94 -5.47
CA GLY A 431 51.46 -5.53 -5.18
C GLY A 431 50.48 -4.80 -4.25
N TYR A 432 49.41 -5.46 -3.79
CA TYR A 432 48.43 -4.91 -2.86
C TYR A 432 48.34 -5.73 -1.58
N LYS A 433 47.81 -5.10 -0.53
CA LYS A 433 47.40 -5.75 0.71
C LYS A 433 45.98 -5.36 1.05
N ILE A 434 45.32 -6.17 1.87
CA ILE A 434 44.00 -5.87 2.41
C ILE A 434 44.12 -4.57 3.21
N ALA A 435 43.31 -3.57 2.85
CA ALA A 435 43.21 -2.33 3.59
C ALA A 435 42.24 -2.53 4.75
N ASP A 436 41.06 -3.06 4.47
CA ASP A 436 40.04 -3.40 5.45
C ASP A 436 38.98 -4.36 4.89
N VAL A 437 38.28 -5.05 5.78
CA VAL A 437 37.09 -5.87 5.50
C VAL A 437 35.95 -5.31 6.34
N LEU A 438 34.83 -4.97 5.71
CA LEU A 438 33.62 -4.51 6.38
C LEU A 438 32.58 -5.61 6.34
N VAL A 439 32.06 -6.01 7.50
CA VAL A 439 30.92 -6.91 7.66
C VAL A 439 29.74 -6.09 8.18
N ASP A 440 28.64 -6.06 7.43
CA ASP A 440 27.47 -5.23 7.73
C ASP A 440 27.80 -3.74 7.97
N GLY A 441 28.78 -3.24 7.20
CA GLY A 441 29.29 -1.87 7.29
C GLY A 441 30.28 -1.62 8.45
N GLN A 442 30.54 -2.62 9.30
CA GLN A 442 31.49 -2.52 10.41
C GLN A 442 32.83 -3.15 10.07
N SER A 443 33.92 -2.46 10.39
CA SER A 443 35.28 -2.96 10.16
C SER A 443 35.60 -4.16 11.05
N VAL A 444 36.11 -5.23 10.42
CA VAL A 444 36.70 -6.40 11.10
C VAL A 444 38.21 -6.47 10.87
N GLY A 445 38.81 -5.43 10.30
CA GLY A 445 40.24 -5.29 10.06
C GLY A 445 40.73 -5.99 8.80
N ALA A 446 42.04 -5.89 8.57
CA ALA A 446 42.73 -6.45 7.42
C ALA A 446 43.00 -7.97 7.56
N ILE A 447 41.94 -8.77 7.53
CA ILE A 447 41.98 -10.24 7.63
C ILE A 447 41.85 -10.90 6.25
N SER A 448 42.49 -12.06 6.05
CA SER A 448 42.48 -12.79 4.77
C SER A 448 41.29 -13.75 4.59
N SER A 449 40.50 -13.97 5.63
CA SER A 449 39.28 -14.77 5.58
C SER A 449 38.28 -14.33 6.63
N TYR A 450 36.99 -14.55 6.37
CA TYR A 450 35.90 -14.32 7.31
C TYR A 450 34.83 -15.38 7.16
N THR A 451 34.30 -15.89 8.27
CA THR A 451 33.23 -16.89 8.26
C THR A 451 32.03 -16.37 9.02
N PHE A 452 30.89 -16.26 8.34
CA PHE A 452 29.60 -16.10 9.00
C PHE A 452 29.19 -17.44 9.57
N ASN A 453 28.97 -17.50 10.88
CA ASN A 453 28.50 -18.70 11.57
C ASN A 453 27.04 -18.52 12.00
N ASN A 454 26.26 -19.59 11.93
CA ASN A 454 24.88 -19.60 12.40
C ASN A 454 24.04 -18.43 11.84
N VAL A 455 23.97 -18.35 10.51
CA VAL A 455 23.34 -17.24 9.79
C VAL A 455 21.82 -17.25 10.03
N THR A 456 21.32 -16.21 10.70
CA THR A 456 19.90 -16.04 11.02
C THR A 456 19.28 -14.78 10.41
N ALA A 457 20.07 -14.00 9.68
CA ALA A 457 19.66 -12.83 8.91
C ALA A 457 20.55 -12.72 7.66
N SER A 458 20.11 -11.91 6.67
CA SER A 458 20.97 -11.58 5.53
C SER A 458 22.10 -10.65 5.98
N HIS A 459 23.29 -10.83 5.41
CA HIS A 459 24.49 -10.08 5.74
C HIS A 459 25.16 -9.49 4.51
N SER A 460 26.15 -8.62 4.72
CA SER A 460 27.02 -8.09 3.68
C SER A 460 28.49 -8.17 4.11
N ILE A 461 29.38 -8.42 3.15
CA ILE A 461 30.83 -8.34 3.36
C ILE A 461 31.45 -7.59 2.18
N SER A 462 32.20 -6.53 2.47
CA SER A 462 32.90 -5.75 1.44
C SER A 462 34.37 -5.59 1.80
N VAL A 463 35.24 -5.68 0.80
CA VAL A 463 36.69 -5.65 1.00
C VAL A 463 37.29 -4.47 0.26
N SER A 464 38.25 -3.81 0.89
CA SER A 464 39.08 -2.78 0.24
C SER A 464 40.55 -3.17 0.27
N PHE A 465 41.30 -2.72 -0.73
CA PHE A 465 42.73 -3.00 -0.89
C PHE A 465 43.51 -1.70 -0.97
N LYS A 466 44.77 -1.72 -0.54
CA LYS A 466 45.72 -0.62 -0.71
C LYS A 466 47.06 -1.14 -1.23
N ALA A 467 47.72 -0.35 -2.07
CA ALA A 467 49.02 -0.71 -2.63
C ALA A 467 50.05 -0.92 -1.51
N LEU A 468 50.99 -1.84 -1.74
CA LEU A 468 52.23 -1.90 -0.98
C LEU A 468 53.07 -0.66 -1.32
N THR A 469 53.80 -0.13 -0.34
CA THR A 469 54.73 0.98 -0.54
C THR A 469 56.15 0.54 -0.26
N PHE A 470 57.10 1.07 -1.02
CA PHE A 470 58.53 0.86 -0.87
C PHE A 470 59.25 2.19 -0.66
N THR A 471 60.47 2.11 -0.13
CA THR A 471 61.31 3.28 0.12
C THR A 471 62.44 3.37 -0.89
N ILE A 472 62.63 4.54 -1.51
CA ILE A 472 63.88 4.91 -2.18
C ILE A 472 64.64 5.86 -1.28
N THR A 473 65.87 5.52 -0.92
CA THR A 473 66.76 6.43 -0.17
C THR A 473 67.74 7.09 -1.13
N ALA A 474 67.63 8.41 -1.29
CA ALA A 474 68.41 9.22 -2.20
C ALA A 474 69.36 10.18 -1.47
N GLY A 475 70.65 10.11 -1.80
CA GLY A 475 71.69 10.95 -1.21
C GLY A 475 72.60 11.60 -2.25
N ALA A 476 73.18 12.75 -1.90
CA ALA A 476 74.21 13.40 -2.70
C ALA A 476 75.42 13.69 -1.80
N GLY A 477 76.62 13.41 -2.29
CA GLY A 477 77.86 13.84 -1.66
C GLY A 477 78.03 15.35 -1.72
N ALA A 478 79.11 15.86 -1.12
CA ALA A 478 79.44 17.28 -1.18
C ALA A 478 79.59 17.79 -2.63
N ASN A 479 79.30 19.07 -2.85
CA ASN A 479 79.46 19.77 -4.14
C ASN A 479 78.46 19.41 -5.24
N GLY A 480 77.28 18.93 -4.85
CA GLY A 480 76.10 18.87 -5.70
C GLY A 480 74.87 18.43 -4.92
N ALA A 481 73.76 18.19 -5.63
CA ALA A 481 72.49 17.79 -5.05
C ALA A 481 71.80 16.70 -5.89
N ILE A 482 70.92 15.94 -5.24
CA ILE A 482 69.98 15.01 -5.89
C ILE A 482 68.55 15.43 -5.51
N SER A 483 67.62 15.43 -6.46
CA SER A 483 66.22 15.79 -6.23
C SER A 483 65.27 14.76 -6.86
N PRO A 484 64.32 14.19 -6.09
CA PRO A 484 64.14 14.38 -4.65
C PRO A 484 65.26 13.71 -3.82
N SER A 485 65.55 14.24 -2.63
CA SER A 485 66.53 13.68 -1.67
C SER A 485 65.85 13.07 -0.44
N GLY A 486 66.60 12.32 0.36
CA GLY A 486 66.13 11.69 1.59
C GLY A 486 65.42 10.36 1.34
N THR A 487 64.44 10.01 2.18
CA THR A 487 63.62 8.80 2.01
C THR A 487 62.32 9.14 1.31
N ILE A 488 62.09 8.52 0.15
CA ILE A 488 60.90 8.72 -0.69
C ILE A 488 60.05 7.45 -0.63
N GLN A 489 58.77 7.57 -0.27
CA GLN A 489 57.79 6.49 -0.40
C GLN A 489 57.23 6.46 -1.83
N VAL A 490 57.13 5.26 -2.41
CA VAL A 490 56.59 5.00 -3.75
C VAL A 490 55.71 3.77 -3.70
N ASN A 491 54.62 3.71 -4.48
CA ASN A 491 53.78 2.52 -4.50
C ASN A 491 54.42 1.41 -5.34
N TYR A 492 54.01 0.16 -5.08
CA TYR A 492 54.38 -1.00 -5.88
C TYR A 492 54.08 -0.75 -7.37
N GLY A 493 55.07 -0.92 -8.23
CA GLY A 493 54.96 -0.77 -9.68
C GLY A 493 55.08 0.66 -10.20
N ASP A 494 55.12 1.67 -9.32
CA ASP A 494 55.35 3.06 -9.73
C ASP A 494 56.77 3.24 -10.28
N SER A 495 56.99 4.37 -10.98
CA SER A 495 58.31 4.80 -11.44
C SER A 495 58.65 6.15 -10.79
N LYS A 496 59.93 6.37 -10.48
CA LYS A 496 60.40 7.61 -9.84
C LYS A 496 61.71 8.10 -10.46
N ALA A 497 61.66 9.34 -10.97
CA ALA A 497 62.80 10.03 -11.54
C ALA A 497 63.55 10.87 -10.49
N PHE A 498 64.87 10.95 -10.65
CA PHE A 498 65.80 11.71 -9.86
C PHE A 498 66.66 12.58 -10.79
N THR A 499 66.85 13.84 -10.40
CA THR A 499 67.75 14.79 -11.08
C THR A 499 68.98 15.01 -10.21
N ILE A 500 70.16 14.93 -10.80
CA ILE A 500 71.45 15.13 -10.16
C ILE A 500 72.04 16.43 -10.71
N THR A 501 72.31 17.39 -9.83
CA THR A 501 72.78 18.73 -10.19
C THR A 501 74.11 19.02 -9.50
N PRO A 502 75.23 19.06 -10.25
CA PRO A 502 76.51 19.52 -9.71
C PRO A 502 76.47 20.99 -9.31
N SER A 503 77.21 21.36 -8.26
CA SER A 503 77.49 22.76 -7.94
C SER A 503 78.46 23.36 -8.96
N THR A 504 78.48 24.70 -9.08
CA THR A 504 79.38 25.42 -9.99
C THR A 504 80.85 25.03 -9.76
N GLY A 505 81.57 24.71 -10.84
CA GLY A 505 82.97 24.25 -10.77
C GLY A 505 83.14 22.74 -10.57
N TYR A 506 82.05 21.98 -10.45
CA TYR A 506 82.05 20.52 -10.30
C TYR A 506 81.22 19.85 -11.41
N LYS A 507 81.50 18.57 -11.67
CA LYS A 507 80.70 17.69 -12.52
C LYS A 507 80.34 16.43 -11.75
N VAL A 508 79.32 15.70 -12.20
CA VAL A 508 78.99 14.38 -11.63
C VAL A 508 80.20 13.46 -11.84
N ALA A 509 80.73 12.91 -10.75
CA ALA A 509 81.77 11.90 -10.81
C ALA A 509 81.15 10.53 -11.09
N ASP A 510 80.12 10.17 -10.31
CA ASP A 510 79.37 8.93 -10.47
C ASP A 510 78.01 8.99 -9.78
N VAL A 511 77.07 8.16 -10.22
CA VAL A 511 75.82 7.85 -9.54
C VAL A 511 75.78 6.35 -9.25
N LEU A 512 75.58 5.97 -7.99
CA LEU A 512 75.41 4.59 -7.58
C LEU A 512 73.92 4.30 -7.35
N VAL A 513 73.43 3.19 -7.90
CA VAL A 513 72.08 2.67 -7.68
C VAL A 513 72.19 1.29 -7.06
N ASP A 514 71.58 1.10 -5.89
CA ASP A 514 71.72 -0.12 -5.08
C ASP A 514 73.19 -0.54 -4.85
N GLY A 515 74.09 0.45 -4.79
CA GLY A 515 75.54 0.24 -4.64
C GLY A 515 76.32 -0.01 -5.94
N ALA A 516 75.65 -0.16 -7.09
CA ALA A 516 76.29 -0.33 -8.39
C ALA A 516 76.36 0.98 -9.19
N SER A 517 77.49 1.25 -9.83
CA SER A 517 77.67 2.45 -10.67
C SER A 517 76.79 2.42 -11.92
N VAL A 518 76.12 3.54 -12.17
CA VAL A 518 75.42 3.81 -13.44
C VAL A 518 76.09 4.93 -14.24
N GLY A 519 77.28 5.35 -13.83
CA GLY A 519 78.09 6.38 -14.47
C GLY A 519 77.70 7.81 -14.10
N ALA A 520 78.41 8.77 -14.70
CA ALA A 520 78.22 10.21 -14.50
C ALA A 520 76.96 10.75 -15.21
N VAL A 521 75.78 10.28 -14.79
CA VAL A 521 74.48 10.70 -15.32
C VAL A 521 73.91 11.87 -14.51
N THR A 522 73.21 12.79 -15.19
CA THR A 522 72.51 13.92 -14.54
C THR A 522 71.04 13.61 -14.20
N THR A 523 70.53 12.46 -14.64
CA THR A 523 69.18 11.98 -14.35
C THR A 523 69.16 10.47 -14.23
N TYR A 524 68.35 9.93 -13.33
CA TYR A 524 68.10 8.49 -13.22
C TYR A 524 66.64 8.20 -12.85
N THR A 525 66.02 7.21 -13.49
CA THR A 525 64.63 6.82 -13.21
C THR A 525 64.56 5.37 -12.80
N PHE A 526 64.05 5.10 -11.59
CA PHE A 526 63.60 3.77 -11.22
C PHE A 526 62.26 3.50 -11.89
N THR A 527 62.12 2.37 -12.57
CA THR A 527 60.88 1.93 -13.20
C THR A 527 60.32 0.69 -12.53
N ASN A 528 59.00 0.56 -12.44
CA ASN A 528 58.30 -0.63 -11.93
C ASN A 528 58.85 -1.11 -10.56
N ILE A 529 58.78 -0.24 -9.56
CA ILE A 529 59.44 -0.46 -8.27
C ILE A 529 58.72 -1.56 -7.49
N ALA A 530 59.37 -2.70 -7.30
CA ALA A 530 58.84 -3.86 -6.58
C ALA A 530 59.54 -4.15 -5.23
N ALA A 531 60.52 -3.33 -4.85
CA ALA A 531 61.26 -3.42 -3.60
C ALA A 531 61.88 -2.05 -3.25
N SER A 532 62.29 -1.85 -2.01
CA SER A 532 63.05 -0.65 -1.61
C SER A 532 64.41 -0.59 -2.33
N ARG A 533 64.87 0.62 -2.64
CA ARG A 533 66.08 0.91 -3.45
C ARG A 533 66.92 2.03 -2.83
N THR A 534 68.17 2.18 -3.26
CA THR A 534 69.03 3.32 -2.92
C THR A 534 69.62 3.99 -4.16
N ILE A 535 69.83 5.31 -4.09
CA ILE A 535 70.57 6.07 -5.10
C ILE A 535 71.49 7.09 -4.42
N SER A 536 72.76 7.15 -4.81
CA SER A 536 73.69 8.15 -4.31
C SER A 536 74.52 8.77 -5.43
N ALA A 537 74.68 10.10 -5.40
CA ALA A 537 75.51 10.83 -6.37
C ALA A 537 76.80 11.35 -5.71
N SER A 538 77.90 11.34 -6.46
CA SER A 538 79.19 11.93 -6.07
C SER A 538 79.68 12.90 -7.15
N PHE A 539 80.53 13.85 -6.76
CA PHE A 539 80.95 14.97 -7.60
C PHE A 539 82.47 15.18 -7.54
N GLU A 540 83.07 15.59 -8.65
CA GLU A 540 84.50 15.92 -8.77
C GLU A 540 84.73 17.30 -9.41
N ALA A 541 85.87 17.92 -9.13
CA ALA A 541 86.20 19.26 -9.62
C ALA A 541 86.40 19.29 -11.14
N SER A 542 85.99 20.39 -11.79
CA SER A 542 86.19 20.63 -13.22
C SER A 542 87.49 21.42 -13.48
N PRO A 543 88.27 21.13 -14.54
CA PRO A 543 89.54 21.81 -14.82
C PRO A 543 89.37 23.29 -15.22
N PHE A 544 90.37 24.13 -14.96
CA PHE A 544 90.43 25.57 -15.32
C PHE A 544 91.78 25.96 -15.97
N TYR A 545 91.82 27.04 -16.74
CA TYR A 545 93.02 27.68 -17.30
C TYR A 545 93.37 28.98 -16.57
N THR A 546 94.60 29.47 -16.70
CA THR A 546 95.09 30.68 -16.01
C THR A 546 95.61 31.75 -16.98
N ILE A 547 95.27 33.02 -16.76
CA ILE A 547 95.82 34.17 -17.48
C ILE A 547 96.61 35.05 -16.51
N THR A 548 97.88 35.34 -16.81
CA THR A 548 98.74 36.17 -15.95
C THR A 548 98.85 37.59 -16.49
N ALA A 549 98.36 38.58 -15.74
CA ALA A 549 98.32 39.99 -16.15
C ALA A 549 99.29 40.88 -15.36
N THR A 550 100.20 41.57 -16.04
CA THR A 550 101.24 42.42 -15.40
C THR A 550 101.32 43.83 -16.02
N ALA A 551 101.44 44.86 -15.19
CA ALA A 551 101.62 46.24 -15.66
C ALA A 551 103.04 46.74 -15.33
N GLY A 552 103.71 47.34 -16.31
CA GLY A 552 104.95 48.08 -16.09
C GLY A 552 104.73 49.35 -15.27
N ALA A 553 105.81 49.99 -14.82
CA ALA A 553 105.74 51.22 -14.03
C ALA A 553 104.96 52.32 -14.76
N ASN A 554 104.20 53.12 -14.02
CA ASN A 554 103.40 54.26 -14.50
C ASN A 554 102.13 53.89 -15.30
N GLY A 555 101.50 52.77 -14.97
CA GLY A 555 100.12 52.43 -15.34
C GLY A 555 99.63 51.14 -14.68
N ALA A 556 98.45 50.66 -15.06
CA ALA A 556 97.81 49.48 -14.47
C ALA A 556 97.11 48.60 -15.52
N ILE A 557 96.96 47.30 -15.21
CA ILE A 557 96.08 46.35 -15.90
C ILE A 557 95.05 45.83 -14.88
N THR A 558 93.77 45.70 -15.26
CA THR A 558 92.72 45.16 -14.40
C THR A 558 91.86 44.13 -15.15
N PRO A 559 91.65 42.92 -14.61
CA PRO A 559 92.26 42.36 -13.39
C PRO A 559 93.77 42.12 -13.52
N SER A 560 94.54 42.31 -12.44
CA SER A 560 96.00 42.06 -12.39
C SER A 560 96.33 40.74 -11.69
N GLY A 561 97.50 40.16 -11.97
CA GLY A 561 97.94 38.90 -11.39
C GLY A 561 97.38 37.68 -12.11
N THR A 562 97.29 36.55 -11.43
CA THR A 562 96.79 35.30 -12.00
C THR A 562 95.25 35.25 -11.94
N VAL A 563 94.60 35.15 -13.10
CA VAL A 563 93.15 35.08 -13.26
C VAL A 563 92.76 33.67 -13.73
N GLN A 564 91.85 33.01 -13.02
CA GLN A 564 91.34 31.69 -13.41
C GLN A 564 90.16 31.84 -14.38
N VAL A 565 90.17 31.05 -15.46
CA VAL A 565 89.15 31.07 -16.51
C VAL A 565 88.75 29.64 -16.83
N SER A 566 87.44 29.36 -16.83
CA SER A 566 86.92 28.05 -17.21
C SER A 566 87.18 27.76 -18.70
N PRO A 567 87.33 26.49 -19.11
CA PRO A 567 87.51 26.11 -20.51
C PRO A 567 86.40 26.67 -21.40
N GLY A 568 86.80 27.43 -22.42
CA GLY A 568 85.90 28.07 -23.38
C GLY A 568 85.24 29.38 -22.93
N ALA A 569 85.45 29.81 -21.68
CA ALA A 569 85.04 31.14 -21.23
C ALA A 569 85.97 32.23 -21.78
N SER A 570 85.49 33.48 -21.78
CA SER A 570 86.26 34.65 -22.23
C SER A 570 86.57 35.56 -21.06
N GLN A 571 87.76 36.18 -21.03
CA GLN A 571 88.20 37.07 -19.97
C GLN A 571 88.77 38.39 -20.54
N ALA A 572 88.20 39.51 -20.09
CA ALA A 572 88.60 40.85 -20.49
C ALA A 572 89.58 41.48 -19.49
N PHE A 573 90.46 42.34 -20.01
CA PHE A 573 91.47 43.13 -19.29
C PHE A 573 91.42 44.59 -19.76
N ILE A 574 91.49 45.55 -18.83
CA ILE A 574 91.54 46.99 -19.08
C ILE A 574 92.94 47.50 -18.72
N ILE A 575 93.53 48.32 -19.59
CA ILE A 575 94.87 48.90 -19.44
C ILE A 575 94.75 50.43 -19.32
N SER A 576 95.31 51.02 -18.26
CA SER A 576 95.20 52.46 -17.97
C SER A 576 96.58 53.07 -17.67
N PRO A 577 97.03 54.08 -18.43
CA PRO A 577 98.26 54.81 -18.14
C PRO A 577 98.09 55.79 -16.97
N ALA A 578 99.17 56.04 -16.21
CA ALA A 578 99.21 57.11 -15.20
C ALA A 578 99.31 58.50 -15.87
N ASN A 579 98.95 59.56 -15.13
CA ASN A 579 98.95 60.93 -15.63
C ASN A 579 100.34 61.37 -16.12
N GLY A 580 100.43 61.99 -17.30
CA GLY A 580 101.71 62.36 -17.96
C GLY A 580 102.38 61.22 -18.76
N TYR A 581 101.76 60.03 -18.80
CA TYR A 581 102.22 58.88 -19.58
C TYR A 581 101.16 58.44 -20.59
N LYS A 582 101.60 57.75 -21.65
CA LYS A 582 100.76 57.04 -22.61
C LYS A 582 101.11 55.56 -22.62
N ILE A 583 100.16 54.71 -23.01
CA ILE A 583 100.43 53.28 -23.27
C ILE A 583 101.48 53.22 -24.38
N ALA A 584 102.61 52.58 -24.09
CA ALA A 584 103.66 52.35 -25.06
C ALA A 584 103.34 51.10 -25.88
N ASP A 585 102.97 50.01 -25.22
CA ASP A 585 102.52 48.77 -25.86
C ASP A 585 101.81 47.84 -24.87
N VAL A 586 101.00 46.91 -25.38
CA VAL A 586 100.43 45.77 -24.64
C VAL A 586 100.86 44.48 -25.34
N LEU A 587 101.61 43.63 -24.66
CA LEU A 587 102.00 42.30 -25.14
C LEU A 587 101.02 41.24 -24.65
N VAL A 588 100.47 40.42 -25.54
CA VAL A 588 99.67 39.24 -25.23
C VAL A 588 100.45 38.01 -25.66
N ASP A 589 100.75 37.11 -24.72
CA ASP A 589 101.60 35.95 -24.93
C ASP A 589 102.94 36.29 -25.61
N GLY A 590 103.50 37.45 -25.25
CA GLY A 590 104.76 37.98 -25.80
C GLY A 590 104.63 38.67 -27.17
N VAL A 591 103.43 38.71 -27.77
CA VAL A 591 103.17 39.36 -29.06
C VAL A 591 102.51 40.72 -28.84
N SER A 592 103.00 41.76 -29.51
CA SER A 592 102.43 43.10 -29.44
C SER A 592 101.00 43.15 -29.99
N ALA A 593 100.08 43.61 -29.14
CA ALA A 593 98.72 43.99 -29.48
C ALA A 593 98.59 45.51 -29.73
N GLY A 594 99.70 46.25 -29.66
CA GLY A 594 99.75 47.70 -29.79
C GLY A 594 99.35 48.45 -28.51
N ALA A 595 99.31 49.77 -28.59
CA ALA A 595 98.91 50.66 -27.50
C ALA A 595 97.39 50.67 -27.27
N VAL A 596 96.82 49.52 -26.94
CA VAL A 596 95.38 49.33 -26.69
C VAL A 596 95.02 49.53 -25.23
N SER A 597 93.86 50.14 -24.97
CA SER A 597 93.36 50.36 -23.60
C SER A 597 92.56 49.18 -23.03
N ALA A 598 92.32 48.13 -23.82
CA ALA A 598 91.63 46.91 -23.40
C ALA A 598 92.00 45.72 -24.30
N TYR A 599 91.96 44.51 -23.75
CA TYR A 599 92.15 43.25 -24.47
C TYR A 599 91.29 42.13 -23.88
N THR A 600 90.70 41.28 -24.72
CA THR A 600 89.88 40.14 -24.26
C THR A 600 90.42 38.82 -24.81
N PHE A 601 90.78 37.91 -23.91
CA PHE A 601 91.01 36.51 -24.26
C PHE A 601 89.65 35.85 -24.51
N SER A 602 89.34 35.52 -25.75
CA SER A 602 88.08 34.87 -26.11
C SER A 602 88.27 33.36 -26.18
N ASN A 603 87.30 32.59 -25.68
CA ASN A 603 87.30 31.12 -25.74
C ASN A 603 88.62 30.49 -25.25
N VAL A 604 88.94 30.69 -23.97
CA VAL A 604 90.21 30.27 -23.37
C VAL A 604 90.29 28.74 -23.32
N THR A 605 91.21 28.18 -24.11
CA THR A 605 91.46 26.72 -24.21
C THR A 605 92.85 26.33 -23.70
N LYS A 606 93.64 27.31 -23.24
CA LYS A 606 94.97 27.14 -22.64
C LYS A 606 95.31 28.35 -21.75
N SER A 607 96.27 28.20 -20.85
CA SER A 607 96.79 29.34 -20.08
C SER A 607 97.53 30.35 -20.96
N GLY A 608 97.50 31.63 -20.56
CA GLY A 608 98.09 32.75 -21.30
C GLY A 608 98.61 33.88 -20.42
N SER A 609 99.06 34.98 -21.03
CA SER A 609 99.67 36.13 -20.35
C SER A 609 99.40 37.44 -21.09
N ILE A 610 99.26 38.53 -20.34
CA ILE A 610 99.13 39.89 -20.88
C ILE A 610 99.99 40.85 -20.06
N SER A 611 100.76 41.71 -20.73
CA SER A 611 101.59 42.71 -20.06
C SER A 611 101.53 44.07 -20.76
N ALA A 612 101.58 45.17 -20.01
CA ALA A 612 101.47 46.52 -20.56
C ALA A 612 102.68 47.38 -20.16
N SER A 613 103.15 48.22 -21.08
CA SER A 613 104.25 49.15 -20.87
C SER A 613 103.81 50.59 -21.17
N PHE A 614 104.47 51.58 -20.54
CA PHE A 614 104.06 52.99 -20.58
C PHE A 614 105.26 53.91 -20.86
N SER A 615 105.04 55.04 -21.56
CA SER A 615 106.07 56.03 -21.91
C SER A 615 105.63 57.47 -21.60
N ALA A 616 106.56 58.35 -21.22
CA ALA A 616 106.26 59.73 -20.80
C ALA A 616 105.94 60.68 -21.97
N LEU A 617 105.10 61.69 -21.74
CA LEU A 617 104.83 62.81 -22.66
C LEU A 617 105.88 63.93 -22.49
N LYS A 618 106.39 64.49 -23.60
CA LYS A 618 107.45 65.52 -23.63
C LYS A 618 107.09 66.71 -24.54
N TYR A 619 107.53 67.92 -24.17
CA TYR A 619 107.43 69.17 -24.93
C TYR A 619 108.82 69.84 -25.10
N VAL A 620 108.97 70.76 -26.05
CA VAL A 620 110.26 71.40 -26.37
C VAL A 620 110.29 72.90 -26.17
N ILE A 621 111.40 73.44 -25.66
CA ILE A 621 111.67 74.88 -25.57
C ILE A 621 112.90 75.22 -26.39
N LYS A 622 112.75 76.08 -27.40
CA LYS A 622 113.85 76.52 -28.27
C LYS A 622 114.48 77.81 -27.76
N SER A 623 115.79 77.84 -27.60
CA SER A 623 116.52 78.97 -27.02
C SER A 623 117.64 79.48 -27.92
N SER A 624 117.74 80.81 -28.10
CA SER A 624 118.77 81.45 -28.94
C SER A 624 119.32 82.75 -28.34
N ALA A 625 120.54 83.14 -28.72
CA ALA A 625 121.16 84.39 -28.27
C ALA A 625 122.02 84.98 -29.39
N ARG A 626 122.04 86.32 -29.55
CA ARG A 626 122.90 87.00 -30.53
C ARG A 626 124.39 86.92 -30.11
N ALA A 627 125.32 86.98 -31.07
CA ALA A 627 126.76 86.70 -30.90
C ALA A 627 127.51 87.50 -29.80
N ALA A 628 126.89 88.57 -29.29
CA ALA A 628 127.41 89.41 -28.20
C ALA A 628 127.02 88.94 -26.78
N GLY A 629 126.51 87.71 -26.62
CA GLY A 629 126.28 87.05 -25.32
C GLY A 629 125.77 85.61 -25.49
N THR A 630 125.33 84.98 -24.40
CA THR A 630 124.81 83.60 -24.42
C THR A 630 123.48 83.46 -23.67
N ILE A 631 122.69 82.45 -24.06
CA ILE A 631 121.56 81.90 -23.28
C ILE A 631 121.88 80.44 -22.94
N THR A 632 121.56 79.97 -21.73
CA THR A 632 121.88 78.60 -21.28
C THR A 632 120.72 78.00 -20.48
N PRO A 633 120.18 76.82 -20.86
CA PRO A 633 120.57 76.01 -22.03
C PRO A 633 120.35 76.75 -23.37
N SER A 634 121.06 76.37 -24.43
CA SER A 634 120.84 76.90 -25.79
C SER A 634 120.33 75.79 -26.72
N GLY A 635 119.63 76.15 -27.80
CA GLY A 635 119.04 75.19 -28.72
C GLY A 635 117.70 74.62 -28.23
N THR A 636 117.35 73.42 -28.68
CA THR A 636 116.08 72.75 -28.33
C THR A 636 116.25 71.96 -27.03
N VAL A 637 115.47 72.31 -26.00
CA VAL A 637 115.44 71.62 -24.70
C VAL A 637 114.15 70.83 -24.57
N GLU A 638 114.23 69.51 -24.37
CA GLU A 638 113.06 68.68 -24.05
C GLU A 638 112.72 68.77 -22.56
N VAL A 639 111.43 68.97 -22.26
CA VAL A 639 110.88 69.06 -20.91
C VAL A 639 109.69 68.09 -20.81
N ILE A 640 109.68 67.23 -19.81
CA ILE A 640 108.55 66.31 -19.53
C ILE A 640 107.31 67.15 -19.24
N GLN A 641 106.14 66.72 -19.74
CA GLN A 641 104.87 67.41 -19.51
C GLN A 641 104.66 67.74 -18.03
N GLY A 642 104.48 69.03 -17.73
CA GLY A 642 104.25 69.54 -16.39
C GLY A 642 105.50 69.93 -15.59
N ALA A 643 106.72 69.63 -16.07
CA ALA A 643 107.97 70.03 -15.44
C ALA A 643 108.38 71.48 -15.82
N SER A 644 109.22 72.14 -15.01
CA SER A 644 109.66 73.53 -15.25
C SER A 644 111.08 73.60 -15.79
N GLN A 645 111.41 74.59 -16.62
CA GLN A 645 112.75 74.77 -17.19
C GLN A 645 113.22 76.22 -17.13
N THR A 646 114.45 76.43 -16.64
CA THR A 646 115.07 77.76 -16.47
C THR A 646 116.16 78.00 -17.52
N PHE A 647 116.24 79.24 -18.01
CA PHE A 647 117.24 79.76 -18.94
C PHE A 647 117.98 80.96 -18.32
N LYS A 648 119.31 80.99 -18.41
CA LYS A 648 120.16 82.10 -17.93
C LYS A 648 120.79 82.83 -19.11
N ILE A 649 120.80 84.17 -19.08
CA ILE A 649 121.29 85.06 -20.13
C ILE A 649 122.50 85.86 -19.63
N LYS A 650 123.60 85.88 -20.39
CA LYS A 650 124.84 86.57 -20.00
C LYS A 650 125.47 87.35 -21.16
N PRO A 651 125.70 88.68 -21.06
CA PRO A 651 126.38 89.46 -22.09
C PRO A 651 127.90 89.21 -22.11
N LYS A 652 128.52 89.35 -23.30
CA LYS A 652 129.98 89.32 -23.49
C LYS A 652 130.59 90.67 -23.08
N THR A 653 131.84 90.67 -22.57
CA THR A 653 132.52 91.88 -22.06
C THR A 653 132.49 93.03 -23.06
N GLY A 654 132.06 94.22 -22.62
CA GLY A 654 131.86 95.41 -23.46
C GLY A 654 130.45 95.58 -24.02
N TYR A 655 129.53 94.65 -23.72
CA TYR A 655 128.12 94.69 -24.10
C TYR A 655 127.20 94.56 -22.87
N GLN A 656 125.97 95.04 -22.98
CA GLN A 656 124.89 94.85 -22.01
C GLN A 656 123.68 94.17 -22.68
N ILE A 657 122.84 93.48 -21.90
CA ILE A 657 121.60 92.88 -22.39
C ILE A 657 120.68 94.00 -22.86
N SER A 658 120.26 93.96 -24.12
CA SER A 658 119.28 94.92 -24.63
C SER A 658 117.87 94.43 -24.36
N ASN A 659 117.62 93.13 -24.52
CA ASN A 659 116.30 92.54 -24.31
C ASN A 659 116.34 91.00 -24.25
N VAL A 660 115.35 90.39 -23.61
CA VAL A 660 115.03 88.96 -23.75
C VAL A 660 113.59 88.85 -24.25
N LEU A 661 113.35 88.02 -25.26
CA LEU A 661 112.04 87.72 -25.81
C LEU A 661 111.64 86.31 -25.40
N VAL A 662 110.45 86.12 -24.85
CA VAL A 662 109.83 84.80 -24.61
C VAL A 662 108.62 84.68 -25.52
N ASP A 663 108.59 83.63 -26.34
CA ASP A 663 107.58 83.41 -27.38
C ASP A 663 107.34 84.66 -28.26
N GLY A 664 108.42 85.40 -28.56
CA GLY A 664 108.39 86.63 -29.37
C GLY A 664 108.05 87.91 -28.60
N VAL A 665 107.63 87.83 -27.34
CA VAL A 665 107.28 89.00 -26.52
C VAL A 665 108.45 89.43 -25.64
N SER A 666 108.78 90.72 -25.66
CA SER A 666 109.83 91.29 -24.82
C SER A 666 109.46 91.25 -23.35
N ILE A 667 110.38 90.72 -22.55
CA ILE A 667 110.32 90.73 -21.08
C ILE A 667 111.38 91.65 -20.46
N GLY A 668 112.02 92.49 -21.28
CA GLY A 668 113.07 93.41 -20.87
C GLY A 668 114.44 92.77 -20.72
N ALA A 669 115.41 93.57 -20.27
CA ALA A 669 116.80 93.15 -20.07
C ALA A 669 116.96 92.35 -18.76
N VAL A 670 116.59 91.07 -18.79
CA VAL A 670 116.74 90.14 -17.64
C VAL A 670 117.90 89.17 -17.83
N SER A 671 118.53 88.76 -16.73
CA SER A 671 119.63 87.77 -16.75
C SER A 671 119.16 86.31 -16.59
N SER A 672 117.86 86.06 -16.37
CA SER A 672 117.27 84.71 -16.36
C SER A 672 115.75 84.70 -16.57
N TYR A 673 115.21 83.61 -17.10
CA TYR A 673 113.77 83.35 -17.20
C TYR A 673 113.44 81.86 -17.00
N THR A 674 112.32 81.57 -16.34
CA THR A 674 111.85 80.19 -16.08
C THR A 674 110.48 79.96 -16.69
N PHE A 675 110.35 78.92 -17.52
CA PHE A 675 109.06 78.36 -17.90
C PHE A 675 108.59 77.44 -16.77
N GLY A 676 107.61 77.90 -15.99
CA GLY A 676 106.92 77.07 -15.00
C GLY A 676 105.92 76.12 -15.67
N SER A 677 105.97 74.83 -15.32
CA SER A 677 105.06 73.77 -15.78
C SER A 677 104.78 73.77 -17.31
N VAL A 678 105.69 73.16 -18.06
CA VAL A 678 105.66 73.14 -19.52
C VAL A 678 104.60 72.14 -19.99
N LEU A 679 103.52 72.67 -20.54
CA LEU A 679 102.39 71.90 -21.09
C LEU A 679 102.31 71.99 -22.62
N ARG A 680 103.21 72.75 -23.26
CA ARG A 680 103.33 72.89 -24.71
C ARG A 680 104.74 73.37 -25.08
N ASN A 681 105.03 73.46 -26.37
CA ASN A 681 106.32 73.95 -26.84
C ASN A 681 106.46 75.49 -26.67
N HIS A 682 107.68 75.97 -26.40
CA HIS A 682 107.98 77.40 -26.20
C HIS A 682 109.29 77.85 -26.90
N MET A 683 109.55 79.15 -26.95
CA MET A 683 110.78 79.77 -27.45
C MET A 683 111.28 80.90 -26.53
N ILE A 684 112.60 81.06 -26.40
CA ILE A 684 113.22 82.20 -25.70
C ILE A 684 114.46 82.71 -26.45
N SER A 685 114.61 84.01 -26.63
CA SER A 685 115.79 84.59 -27.30
C SER A 685 116.34 85.83 -26.59
N ALA A 686 117.66 86.06 -26.67
CA ALA A 686 118.32 87.18 -25.99
C ALA A 686 119.14 88.07 -26.96
N GLY A 687 119.00 89.39 -26.82
CA GLY A 687 119.73 90.42 -27.56
C GLY A 687 120.66 91.26 -26.67
N PHE A 688 121.74 91.83 -27.27
CA PHE A 688 122.77 92.60 -26.57
C PHE A 688 123.22 93.84 -27.38
N THR A 689 123.73 94.89 -26.71
CA THR A 689 124.23 96.16 -27.32
C THR A 689 125.56 96.62 -26.68
N ARG A 690 126.45 97.28 -27.44
CA ARG A 690 127.84 97.67 -27.03
C ARG A 690 127.89 99.00 -26.26
N ILE A 691 128.84 99.16 -25.32
CA ILE A 691 129.03 100.37 -24.48
C ILE A 691 130.11 101.30 -25.12
N SER A 692 129.85 102.60 -25.38
CA SER A 692 130.81 103.56 -26.01
C SER A 692 130.73 105.02 -25.47
N THR A 693 131.87 105.76 -25.48
CA THR A 693 132.07 107.13 -24.98
C THR A 693 132.36 108.20 -26.07
N LYS A 694 131.54 109.26 -26.09
CA LYS A 694 131.57 110.60 -26.79
C LYS A 694 131.00 110.78 -28.22
N LYS A 695 130.22 111.87 -28.35
CA LYS A 695 129.37 112.37 -29.47
C LYS A 695 130.15 112.83 -30.72
N SER A 696 129.65 112.48 -31.91
CA SER A 696 129.08 113.42 -32.90
C SER A 696 128.35 112.68 -34.03
N ARG A 697 127.20 113.23 -34.46
CA ARG A 697 126.36 112.78 -35.59
C ARG A 697 127.13 112.73 -36.92
N ALA A 698 126.80 111.75 -37.77
CA ALA A 698 126.83 111.92 -39.22
C ALA A 698 125.41 112.28 -39.71
N SER A 699 125.32 113.30 -40.56
CA SER A 699 124.08 113.87 -41.10
C SER A 699 123.76 113.35 -42.50
N LEU A 700 122.54 113.66 -42.92
CA LEU A 700 121.79 113.38 -44.16
C LEU A 700 122.49 113.62 -45.54
N LYS A 701 123.83 113.61 -45.65
CA LYS A 701 124.57 113.85 -46.91
C LYS A 701 125.34 112.63 -47.44
N ASP A 702 125.44 111.54 -46.69
CA ASP A 702 126.17 110.34 -47.14
C ASP A 702 125.28 109.35 -47.95
N LEU A 703 124.01 109.71 -48.15
CA LEU A 703 123.15 109.19 -49.22
C LEU A 703 123.20 110.07 -50.49
N TYR A 704 124.05 111.12 -50.50
CA TYR A 704 124.40 111.91 -51.69
C TYR A 704 125.79 111.57 -52.27
N ASP A 705 126.56 110.64 -51.69
CA ASP A 705 127.77 110.08 -52.33
C ASP A 705 127.54 108.67 -52.93
N PHE A 706 126.28 108.20 -52.92
CA PHE A 706 125.81 107.07 -53.71
C PHE A 706 125.52 107.44 -55.18
N ARG A 707 125.85 108.68 -55.61
CA ARG A 707 125.66 109.16 -57.00
C ARG A 707 126.87 109.83 -57.68
N ASP A 708 127.99 110.13 -57.00
CA ASP A 708 129.16 110.76 -57.67
C ASP A 708 130.43 109.89 -57.57
N ARG A 709 130.77 109.22 -58.68
CA ARG A 709 131.97 108.39 -58.84
C ARG A 709 133.21 109.25 -59.13
N LYS A 710 133.66 110.09 -58.19
CA LYS A 710 134.94 110.82 -58.40
C LYS A 710 135.98 110.83 -57.28
N THR A 711 135.72 110.33 -56.07
CA THR A 711 136.76 110.37 -55.01
C THR A 711 136.71 109.24 -53.97
N LEU A 712 136.51 107.97 -54.36
CA LEU A 712 136.77 106.86 -53.43
C LEU A 712 137.64 105.77 -54.09
N THR A 713 138.78 105.55 -53.46
CA THR A 713 140.01 104.93 -53.99
C THR A 713 140.24 103.49 -53.50
N SER A 714 139.21 102.77 -53.04
CA SER A 714 139.33 101.33 -52.76
C SER A 714 137.99 100.59 -52.78
N SER A 715 138.08 99.29 -53.12
CA SER A 715 137.00 98.33 -53.34
C SER A 715 136.37 97.86 -52.03
N LEU A 716 135.04 97.91 -51.90
CA LEU A 716 134.29 97.37 -50.75
C LEU A 716 133.62 96.04 -51.13
N LEU A 717 133.73 95.04 -50.26
CA LEU A 717 133.10 93.71 -50.41
C LEU A 717 131.74 93.70 -49.69
N LEU A 718 130.67 93.32 -50.40
CA LEU A 718 129.37 93.05 -49.78
C LEU A 718 129.30 91.58 -49.38
N SER A 719 129.04 91.32 -48.10
CA SER A 719 128.84 89.97 -47.56
C SER A 719 127.46 89.89 -46.89
N GLY A 720 126.63 88.95 -47.35
CA GLY A 720 125.36 88.62 -46.69
C GLY A 720 125.61 87.63 -45.55
N THR A 721 125.45 88.06 -44.30
CA THR A 721 126.04 87.37 -43.14
C THR A 721 125.05 86.60 -42.27
N GLY A 722 123.80 86.38 -42.71
CA GLY A 722 122.93 85.40 -42.04
C GLY A 722 121.44 85.54 -42.31
N TYR A 723 120.81 84.40 -42.53
CA TYR A 723 119.37 84.22 -42.74
C TYR A 723 118.65 84.05 -41.39
N ASP A 724 117.72 84.95 -41.06
CA ASP A 724 116.80 84.81 -39.93
C ASP A 724 115.38 84.50 -40.47
N PRO A 725 114.86 83.26 -40.32
CA PRO A 725 113.67 82.76 -41.04
C PRO A 725 112.33 83.47 -40.74
N GLY A 726 112.33 84.58 -40.01
CA GLY A 726 111.12 85.32 -39.65
C GLY A 726 111.18 86.84 -39.76
N PHE A 727 112.34 87.49 -39.91
CA PHE A 727 112.41 88.97 -39.79
C PHE A 727 113.33 89.76 -40.73
N GLY A 728 114.19 89.16 -41.53
CA GLY A 728 114.95 89.85 -42.58
C GLY A 728 116.38 89.34 -42.71
N GLY A 729 117.22 90.11 -43.40
CA GLY A 729 118.65 89.83 -43.56
C GLY A 729 119.51 91.07 -43.31
N TRP A 730 120.72 90.87 -42.78
CA TRP A 730 121.72 91.92 -42.66
C TRP A 730 122.68 91.88 -43.85
N VAL A 731 123.02 93.05 -44.37
CA VAL A 731 124.07 93.22 -45.38
C VAL A 731 125.18 94.04 -44.75
N ASP A 732 126.35 93.41 -44.63
CA ASP A 732 127.55 94.04 -44.10
C ASP A 732 128.44 94.46 -45.28
N MET A 733 128.80 95.74 -45.31
CA MET A 733 129.85 96.24 -46.19
C MET A 733 131.17 96.17 -45.44
N LEU A 734 132.09 95.37 -45.97
CA LEU A 734 133.42 95.16 -45.43
C LEU A 734 134.43 95.96 -46.24
N THR A 735 135.38 96.56 -45.52
CA THR A 735 136.65 97.04 -46.11
C THR A 735 137.38 95.87 -46.79
N PRO A 736 138.26 96.12 -47.79
CA PRO A 736 138.97 95.05 -48.48
C PRO A 736 139.88 94.19 -47.58
N GLU A 737 140.22 94.69 -46.38
CA GLU A 737 140.93 93.95 -45.32
C GLU A 737 140.01 93.03 -44.47
N GLY A 738 138.70 93.02 -44.74
CA GLY A 738 137.70 92.16 -44.10
C GLY A 738 137.04 92.76 -42.84
N ASP A 739 137.41 93.98 -42.45
CA ASP A 739 136.82 94.68 -41.32
C ASP A 739 135.50 95.36 -41.70
N MET A 740 134.50 95.28 -40.81
CA MET A 740 133.15 95.78 -41.04
C MET A 740 133.09 97.31 -40.99
N ASP A 741 132.88 97.94 -42.14
CA ASP A 741 132.75 99.40 -42.27
C ASP A 741 131.37 99.85 -41.79
N ARG A 742 130.32 99.27 -42.38
CA ARG A 742 128.93 99.65 -42.10
C ARG A 742 127.96 98.53 -42.46
N SER A 743 126.91 98.39 -41.68
CA SER A 743 125.93 97.31 -41.80
C SER A 743 124.51 97.85 -41.82
N ALA A 744 123.71 97.34 -42.76
CA ALA A 744 122.33 97.74 -42.96
C ALA A 744 121.40 96.53 -42.83
N TYR A 745 120.36 96.68 -42.01
CA TYR A 745 119.33 95.68 -41.85
C TYR A 745 118.22 95.92 -42.85
N LEU A 746 117.83 94.88 -43.59
CA LEU A 746 116.58 94.90 -44.35
C LEU A 746 115.57 93.97 -43.66
N PRO A 747 114.56 94.53 -42.96
CA PRO A 747 113.44 93.75 -42.43
C PRO A 747 112.60 93.13 -43.55
N TRP A 748 112.10 91.90 -43.39
CA TRP A 748 111.24 91.26 -44.40
C TRP A 748 110.00 92.09 -44.78
N PRO A 749 109.32 92.82 -43.87
CA PRO A 749 108.19 93.67 -44.27
C PRO A 749 108.58 94.80 -45.23
N GLU A 750 109.69 95.49 -45.00
CA GLU A 750 110.20 96.53 -45.91
C GLU A 750 110.83 95.94 -47.18
N TYR A 751 111.37 94.71 -47.13
CA TYR A 751 111.79 93.93 -48.30
C TYR A 751 110.61 93.44 -49.17
N ILE A 752 109.47 93.09 -48.54
CA ILE A 752 108.22 92.69 -49.20
C ILE A 752 107.44 93.91 -49.72
N GLU A 753 107.59 95.08 -49.09
CA GLU A 753 106.97 96.35 -49.52
C GLU A 753 107.81 97.12 -50.56
N LEU A 754 109.11 96.81 -50.71
CA LEU A 754 110.03 97.37 -51.74
C LEU A 754 110.29 96.45 -52.94
N SER A 755 109.89 95.17 -52.94
CA SER A 755 110.14 94.23 -54.07
C SER A 755 109.19 93.01 -54.22
N GLY A 756 107.88 93.20 -54.01
CA GLY A 756 106.86 92.18 -53.72
C GLY A 756 106.57 90.99 -54.69
N GLU A 757 107.57 90.19 -55.12
CA GLU A 757 107.54 88.76 -55.51
C GLU A 757 108.94 88.31 -56.04
N MET A 758 109.44 87.10 -55.73
CA MET A 758 110.73 86.58 -56.25
C MET A 758 110.51 85.44 -57.26
N ARG A 759 111.21 85.46 -58.41
CA ARG A 759 111.19 84.41 -59.45
C ARG A 759 112.60 83.92 -59.83
N LEU A 760 112.68 82.71 -60.40
CA LEU A 760 113.92 81.99 -60.76
C LEU A 760 114.14 81.95 -62.28
N ALA A 761 115.37 82.25 -62.75
CA ALA A 761 115.80 82.10 -64.15
C ALA A 761 117.26 81.60 -64.28
N THR A 762 117.67 81.10 -65.45
CA THR A 762 119.04 80.60 -65.73
C THR A 762 119.58 81.10 -67.07
N GLY A 763 120.88 81.45 -67.15
CA GLY A 763 121.55 81.94 -68.36
C GLY A 763 123.04 82.28 -68.13
N ASP A 764 123.87 82.21 -69.18
CA ASP A 764 125.30 82.59 -69.20
C ASP A 764 125.39 84.12 -69.35
N LEU A 765 125.62 84.82 -68.23
CA LEU A 765 125.38 86.27 -68.11
C LEU A 765 126.60 87.15 -68.38
N ASP A 766 127.82 86.62 -68.40
CA ASP A 766 129.02 87.39 -68.72
C ASP A 766 129.81 86.85 -69.92
N GLY A 767 129.36 85.76 -70.54
CA GLY A 767 129.89 85.29 -71.82
C GLY A 767 131.23 84.57 -71.68
N ASP A 768 131.51 83.98 -70.52
CA ASP A 768 132.68 83.11 -70.28
C ASP A 768 132.43 81.62 -70.65
N GLY A 769 131.18 81.26 -70.99
CA GLY A 769 130.79 79.94 -71.46
C GLY A 769 130.14 79.02 -70.42
N LYS A 770 129.79 79.52 -69.22
CA LYS A 770 129.03 78.79 -68.19
C LYS A 770 127.72 79.49 -67.89
N LYS A 771 126.68 78.74 -67.50
CA LYS A 771 125.37 79.33 -67.15
C LYS A 771 125.27 79.61 -65.66
N GLU A 772 124.83 80.81 -65.32
CA GLU A 772 124.51 81.24 -63.96
C GLU A 772 123.00 81.13 -63.69
N ILE A 773 122.66 80.98 -62.41
CA ILE A 773 121.28 81.10 -61.93
C ILE A 773 121.09 82.54 -61.46
N VAL A 774 120.08 83.21 -62.00
CA VAL A 774 119.70 84.56 -61.61
C VAL A 774 118.47 84.47 -60.74
N VAL A 775 118.63 84.85 -59.48
CA VAL A 775 117.52 85.01 -58.54
C VAL A 775 117.18 86.50 -58.50
N GLY A 776 116.06 86.85 -59.12
CA GLY A 776 115.59 88.22 -59.26
C GLY A 776 114.28 88.46 -58.53
N LEU A 777 114.23 89.56 -57.79
CA LEU A 777 113.06 90.12 -57.09
C LEU A 777 112.31 91.03 -58.05
N GLY A 778 110.98 91.11 -57.99
CA GLY A 778 110.25 92.13 -58.76
C GLY A 778 108.91 92.54 -58.15
N PRO A 779 108.43 93.76 -58.45
CA PRO A 779 109.17 94.91 -58.98
C PRO A 779 110.07 95.57 -57.94
#